data_AF-A0A3N4NK79-F1
#
_entry.id   AF-A0A3N4NK79-F1
#
_cell.length_a   1.000
_cell.length_b   1.000
_cell.length_c   1.000
_cell.angle_alpha   90.00
_cell.angle_beta   90.00
_cell.angle_gamma   90.00
#
_symmetry.space_group_name_H-M   'P 1'
#
loop_
_entity.id
_entity.type
_entity.pdbx_description
1 polymer ?
#
loop_
_entity_poly.entity_id
_entity_poly.type
_entity_poly.pdbx_seq_one_letter_code
_entity_poly.pdbx_strand_id
1 'polypeptide(L)'
;MKITCTYNFKTTTIYSIALFLGLCVLVSCTSKQKTGLPKDLMVSEHITKEAIAKSWNLLQQGQQMAEQGKSIAEILKILPDSTLVQTNANTLLFHIKGSVPMLVELPNNNSKNKKKYKGGGSRAIPLNMRSSYLTATYTSTLFNEGSENVNILAYEKGEDKRQQKKALILSPFINDFGNYDDGILAKKYLEKNKNYNGNVVFKSKNLTLKDFQNFGDYDLVHISTHGIRFCDPVSFANGGIEIVSGGDSNYCRTLIDTGIKHGLDTDVEINTFLSENPELRNLIVIADEQISLRSSFFDYYYSNKDLSDKIWVFSACELGQRSDLATSINNVLSNSHFFYWLNTVETEDAIKTFDVFYKNLITEGLDAQKSFEEIPLLLKTKLPSEFNDSIKTTTELIHLQTGSPRHGIEIIEMWHPEDKKPITQDVFYPVVGDFGDGVDETLTLKVQLKGYTKDEFEAQQMTISLKVDDNMVLSKQSFLPSTESTIEVKDLEKHEYGVEVTINDIPIPDLGEKMKITLTAYIYLNEENFSVHKERVTIKADGVKATMTGSGNTMVLTFDDKRRAQKIESAQMPSDAYTDDSGYMYISTPKQGWVKMHVGKFMGNAMPMVPIPANPALNEMVSSSGTNSGMFFPITQWGLQFRKVAFENNTNFKKQLVNCDKAEKCTKFIGIAGQESGVTALFSPGGRLKELNFNGVKITYEYGDYTVILPEAKEISLGI
;
A
#
# COMPACT_ATOMS: atom_id res chain seq x y z
N MET A 1 58.93 51.47 15.28
CA MET A 1 58.58 52.70 14.53
C MET A 1 57.14 53.04 14.88
N LYS A 2 56.92 54.12 15.64
CA LYS A 2 55.58 54.65 15.99
C LYS A 2 55.06 55.45 14.80
N ILE A 3 53.83 55.19 14.36
CA ILE A 3 52.99 56.18 13.71
C ILE A 3 51.58 56.03 14.28
N THR A 4 51.15 57.08 14.99
CA THR A 4 49.82 57.30 15.53
C THR A 4 49.10 58.24 14.59
N CYS A 5 47.86 57.95 14.20
CA CYS A 5 46.94 58.94 13.65
C CYS A 5 45.58 58.82 14.34
N THR A 6 45.28 59.84 15.14
CA THR A 6 43.99 60.17 15.76
C THR A 6 43.11 60.89 14.74
N TYR A 7 41.80 60.63 14.72
CA TYR A 7 40.81 61.64 14.34
C TYR A 7 39.48 61.47 15.10
N ASN A 8 39.00 62.61 15.61
CA ASN A 8 37.76 62.84 16.36
C ASN A 8 36.55 62.93 15.42
N PHE A 9 35.35 62.59 15.92
CA PHE A 9 34.11 63.26 15.49
C PHE A 9 33.16 63.52 16.66
N LYS A 10 32.71 64.78 16.75
CA LYS A 10 31.71 65.31 17.67
C LYS A 10 30.30 65.12 17.13
N THR A 11 29.39 65.01 18.09
CA THR A 11 27.93 65.11 18.08
C THR A 11 27.34 66.27 17.26
N THR A 12 26.17 66.05 16.66
CA THR A 12 25.12 67.08 16.52
C THR A 12 23.72 66.48 16.36
N THR A 13 22.80 67.00 17.15
CA THR A 13 21.36 66.72 17.24
C THR A 13 20.59 67.60 16.26
N ILE A 14 19.47 67.13 15.68
CA ILE A 14 18.50 67.97 14.95
C ILE A 14 17.09 67.79 15.55
N TYR A 15 16.43 68.93 15.79
CA TYR A 15 15.06 69.12 16.30
C TYR A 15 14.01 69.04 15.18
N SER A 16 12.82 68.55 15.54
CA SER A 16 11.55 68.64 14.79
C SER A 16 10.76 69.91 15.15
N ILE A 17 9.90 70.40 14.23
CA ILE A 17 8.69 71.27 14.35
C ILE A 17 8.44 71.88 12.94
N ALA A 18 7.26 72.06 12.32
CA ALA A 18 5.87 71.64 12.53
C ALA A 18 4.99 72.11 11.33
N LEU A 19 3.74 71.62 11.30
CA LEU A 19 2.46 72.33 11.04
C LEU A 19 1.77 72.35 9.63
N PHE A 20 0.42 72.28 9.76
CA PHE A 20 -0.72 72.68 8.90
C PHE A 20 -1.27 71.69 7.84
N LEU A 21 -2.59 71.56 7.52
CA LEU A 21 -3.92 71.61 8.19
C LEU A 21 -5.00 71.37 7.11
N GLY A 22 -6.15 70.80 7.49
CA GLY A 22 -7.47 70.88 6.79
C GLY A 22 -7.87 69.65 5.95
N LEU A 23 -9.15 69.26 5.77
CA LEU A 23 -10.43 69.42 6.46
C LEU A 23 -11.45 68.53 5.69
N CYS A 24 -12.28 67.75 6.39
CA CYS A 24 -13.62 67.16 6.05
C CYS A 24 -14.05 66.85 4.60
N VAL A 25 -14.61 65.65 4.36
CA VAL A 25 -16.03 65.39 3.97
C VAL A 25 -16.39 63.90 4.24
N LEU A 26 -17.58 63.67 4.80
CA LEU A 26 -18.27 62.39 5.05
C LEU A 26 -18.83 61.77 3.73
N VAL A 27 -18.96 60.44 3.65
CA VAL A 27 -20.15 59.68 3.15
C VAL A 27 -19.88 58.16 3.07
N SER A 28 -20.76 57.41 3.75
CA SER A 28 -21.31 56.05 3.54
C SER A 28 -20.49 54.77 3.30
N CYS A 29 -20.73 53.83 4.23
CA CYS A 29 -21.17 52.44 4.11
C CYS A 29 -20.37 51.35 3.38
N THR A 30 -20.13 50.30 4.18
CA THR A 30 -19.99 48.86 3.90
C THR A 30 -18.69 48.37 3.25
N SER A 31 -17.86 47.64 4.02
CA SER A 31 -17.73 46.18 3.85
C SER A 31 -16.75 45.55 4.85
N LYS A 32 -17.10 44.32 5.27
CA LYS A 32 -16.26 43.24 5.83
C LYS A 32 -15.50 43.52 7.14
N GLN A 33 -16.05 42.97 8.23
CA GLN A 33 -15.24 42.47 9.34
C GLN A 33 -14.16 41.54 8.78
N LYS A 34 -12.89 41.94 8.88
CA LYS A 34 -11.76 41.00 8.85
C LYS A 34 -11.84 40.18 10.13
N THR A 35 -12.18 38.90 10.00
CA THR A 35 -11.85 37.89 10.99
C THR A 35 -10.33 37.77 11.05
N GLY A 36 -9.70 38.59 11.88
CA GLY A 36 -8.32 38.37 12.27
C GLY A 36 -8.23 37.04 13.00
N LEU A 37 -7.32 36.18 12.56
CA LEU A 37 -6.89 34.99 13.29
C LEU A 37 -6.59 35.37 14.77
N PRO A 38 -6.81 34.47 15.74
CA PRO A 38 -6.36 34.71 17.10
C PRO A 38 -4.85 34.96 17.06
N LYS A 39 -4.41 36.14 17.50
CA LYS A 39 -2.98 36.43 17.66
C LYS A 39 -2.47 35.41 18.69
N ASP A 40 -1.57 34.51 18.30
CA ASP A 40 -0.96 33.57 19.24
C ASP A 40 -0.30 34.39 20.36
N LEU A 41 -0.90 34.33 21.54
CA LEU A 41 -0.55 35.22 22.64
C LEU A 41 0.85 34.87 23.18
N MET A 42 1.37 33.67 22.92
CA MET A 42 2.62 33.17 23.52
C MET A 42 3.86 33.34 22.62
N VAL A 43 3.77 34.14 21.55
CA VAL A 43 4.89 34.42 20.64
C VAL A 43 5.44 35.82 20.90
N SER A 44 6.72 35.91 21.27
CA SER A 44 7.39 37.20 21.43
C SER A 44 7.93 37.69 20.08
N GLU A 45 7.53 38.89 19.66
CA GLU A 45 8.03 39.52 18.42
C GLU A 45 9.53 39.86 18.49
N HIS A 46 10.09 40.02 19.70
CA HIS A 46 11.52 40.21 19.96
C HIS A 46 11.95 39.44 21.21
N ILE A 47 13.09 38.74 21.16
CA ILE A 47 13.63 37.94 22.28
C ILE A 47 14.86 38.65 22.86
N THR A 48 14.97 38.70 24.19
CA THR A 48 16.10 39.34 24.91
C THR A 48 16.80 38.34 25.82
N LYS A 49 18.12 38.50 26.00
CA LYS A 49 18.92 37.63 26.87
C LYS A 49 18.47 37.71 28.33
N GLU A 50 18.10 38.91 28.84
CA GLU A 50 17.61 39.04 30.22
C GLU A 50 16.30 38.30 30.43
N ALA A 51 15.36 38.38 29.48
CA ALA A 51 14.08 37.70 29.60
C ALA A 51 14.20 36.17 29.50
N ILE A 52 15.10 35.64 28.64
CA ILE A 52 15.37 34.19 28.61
C ILE A 52 15.96 33.72 29.95
N ALA A 53 16.98 34.41 30.47
CA ALA A 53 17.61 34.04 31.73
C ALA A 53 16.61 34.06 32.90
N LYS A 54 15.73 35.07 32.91
CA LYS A 54 14.64 35.17 33.90
C LYS A 54 13.63 34.03 33.77
N SER A 55 13.17 33.71 32.56
CA SER A 55 12.24 32.61 32.31
C SER A 55 12.83 31.25 32.66
N TRP A 56 14.13 31.04 32.42
CA TRP A 56 14.82 29.80 32.78
C TRP A 56 14.95 29.61 34.29
N ASN A 57 15.26 30.69 35.02
CA ASN A 57 15.31 30.66 36.47
C ASN A 57 13.93 30.34 37.07
N LEU A 58 12.87 30.97 36.55
CA LEU A 58 11.50 30.70 36.98
C LEU A 58 11.02 29.29 36.62
N LEU A 59 11.46 28.74 35.49
CA LEU A 59 11.21 27.35 35.11
C LEU A 59 11.83 26.39 36.15
N GLN A 60 13.11 26.61 36.50
CA GLN A 60 13.79 25.78 37.50
C GLN A 60 13.11 25.85 38.87
N GLN A 61 12.73 27.06 39.32
CA GLN A 61 12.00 27.22 40.58
C GLN A 61 10.62 26.56 40.53
N GLY A 62 9.89 26.72 39.43
CA GLY A 62 8.58 26.10 39.23
C GLY A 62 8.66 24.58 39.23
N GLN A 63 9.65 24.00 38.56
CA GLN A 63 9.87 22.56 38.53
C GLN A 63 10.25 22.00 39.91
N GLN A 64 11.11 22.69 40.66
CA GLN A 64 11.44 22.31 42.04
C GLN A 64 10.20 22.36 42.95
N MET A 65 9.34 23.37 42.81
CA MET A 65 8.09 23.46 43.55
C MET A 65 7.15 22.31 43.17
N ALA A 66 7.02 21.98 41.88
CA ALA A 66 6.22 20.86 41.40
C ALA A 66 6.70 19.51 41.97
N GLU A 67 8.01 19.26 41.98
CA GLU A 67 8.62 18.07 42.59
C GLU A 67 8.38 17.97 44.11
N GLN A 68 8.26 19.11 44.79
CA GLN A 68 7.88 19.18 46.20
C GLN A 68 6.37 19.00 46.43
N GLY A 69 5.59 18.71 45.38
CA GLY A 69 4.15 18.50 45.44
C GLY A 69 3.34 19.80 45.56
N LYS A 70 3.92 20.95 45.20
CA LYS A 70 3.20 22.23 45.17
C LYS A 70 2.21 22.27 44.03
N SER A 71 1.05 22.88 44.30
CA SER A 71 0.00 23.05 43.30
C SER A 71 0.36 24.11 42.25
N ILE A 72 -0.28 24.05 41.08
CA ILE A 72 -0.15 25.08 40.04
C ILE A 72 -0.41 26.49 40.62
N ALA A 73 -1.43 26.64 41.47
CA ALA A 73 -1.76 27.92 42.10
C ALA A 73 -0.64 28.48 43.00
N GLU A 74 0.17 27.61 43.61
CA GLU A 74 1.35 28.04 44.37
C GLU A 74 2.52 28.42 43.45
N ILE A 75 2.70 27.70 42.34
CA ILE A 75 3.75 28.00 41.35
C ILE A 75 3.46 29.32 40.61
N LEU A 76 2.18 29.63 40.34
CA LEU A 76 1.81 30.89 39.70
C LEU A 76 2.23 32.13 40.51
N LYS A 77 2.39 32.01 41.84
CA LYS A 77 2.78 33.14 42.71
C LYS A 77 4.22 33.61 42.53
N ILE A 78 5.10 32.79 41.95
CA ILE A 78 6.48 33.20 41.66
C ILE A 78 6.63 33.85 40.28
N LEU A 79 5.60 33.75 39.42
CA LEU A 79 5.63 34.34 38.10
C LEU A 79 5.32 35.85 38.18
N PRO A 80 6.00 36.70 37.39
CA PRO A 80 5.65 38.12 37.27
C PRO A 80 4.19 38.29 36.77
N ASP A 81 3.50 39.32 37.22
CA ASP A 81 2.10 39.60 36.83
C ASP A 81 1.90 39.80 35.31
N SER A 82 2.97 40.19 34.59
CA SER A 82 2.97 40.36 33.13
C SER A 82 3.19 39.05 32.36
N THR A 83 3.19 37.91 33.02
CA THR A 83 3.44 36.60 32.42
C THR A 83 2.14 36.06 31.84
N LEU A 84 2.18 35.64 30.58
CA LEU A 84 1.08 34.94 29.96
C LEU A 84 1.12 33.48 30.39
N VAL A 85 -0.02 32.91 30.73
CA VAL A 85 -0.12 31.62 31.41
C VAL A 85 -1.22 30.79 30.77
N GLN A 86 -0.93 29.51 30.56
CA GLN A 86 -1.88 28.49 30.21
C GLN A 86 -1.67 27.26 31.10
N THR A 87 -2.75 26.68 31.60
CA THR A 87 -2.69 25.54 32.52
C THR A 87 -3.58 24.41 32.05
N ASN A 88 -3.21 23.18 32.39
CA ASN A 88 -4.11 22.04 32.41
C ASN A 88 -3.96 21.29 33.74
N ALA A 89 -4.53 20.09 33.86
CA ALA A 89 -4.53 19.34 35.12
C ALA A 89 -3.12 19.04 35.68
N ASN A 90 -2.12 18.87 34.81
CA ASN A 90 -0.79 18.38 35.19
C ASN A 90 0.37 19.26 34.67
N THR A 91 0.08 20.36 33.97
CA THR A 91 1.11 21.22 33.40
C THR A 91 0.75 22.69 33.52
N LEU A 92 1.79 23.51 33.65
CA LEU A 92 1.74 24.97 33.63
C LEU A 92 2.69 25.46 32.53
N LEU A 93 2.13 26.00 31.46
CA LEU A 93 2.87 26.70 30.41
C LEU A 93 2.84 28.20 30.74
N PHE A 94 3.99 28.85 30.79
CA PHE A 94 4.08 30.29 31.01
C PHE A 94 5.04 30.96 30.03
N HIS A 95 4.79 32.23 29.73
CA HIS A 95 5.58 33.01 28.78
C HIS A 95 5.78 34.43 29.30
N ILE A 96 7.04 34.85 29.39
CA ILE A 96 7.41 36.23 29.71
C ILE A 96 7.70 36.95 28.40
N LYS A 97 7.10 38.12 28.20
CA LYS A 97 7.38 38.97 27.03
C LYS A 97 8.88 39.17 26.89
N GLY A 98 9.42 38.88 25.71
CA GLY A 98 10.87 38.88 25.49
C GLY A 98 11.55 37.52 25.62
N SER A 99 10.85 36.44 26.01
CA SER A 99 11.40 35.09 26.14
C SER A 99 10.71 34.06 25.24
N VAL A 100 11.10 32.79 25.37
CA VAL A 100 10.35 31.64 24.85
C VAL A 100 9.36 31.11 25.91
N PRO A 101 8.28 30.41 25.52
CA PRO A 101 7.39 29.72 26.46
C PRO A 101 8.12 28.64 27.25
N MET A 102 7.73 28.45 28.51
CA MET A 102 8.34 27.50 29.45
C MET A 102 7.27 26.61 30.06
N LEU A 103 7.53 25.30 30.16
CA LEU A 103 6.59 24.29 30.65
C LEU A 103 7.05 23.71 31.98
N VAL A 104 6.20 23.79 33.01
CA VAL A 104 6.38 23.09 34.30
C VAL A 104 5.44 21.90 34.35
N GLU A 105 5.98 20.71 34.60
CA GLU A 105 5.19 19.48 34.72
C GLU A 105 5.03 19.07 36.18
N LEU A 106 3.79 18.80 36.60
CA LEU A 106 3.49 18.30 37.94
C LEU A 106 3.54 16.77 37.96
N PRO A 107 4.12 16.15 39.00
CA PRO A 107 4.12 14.71 39.16
C PRO A 107 2.68 14.19 39.18
N ASN A 108 2.39 13.22 38.31
CA ASN A 108 1.06 12.65 38.16
C ASN A 108 0.69 11.88 39.45
N ASN A 109 -0.15 12.46 40.31
CA ASN A 109 -0.51 11.89 41.63
C ASN A 109 -1.25 10.54 41.56
N ASN A 110 -1.56 10.05 40.35
CA ASN A 110 -2.21 8.75 40.13
C ASN A 110 -1.24 7.55 40.14
N SER A 111 0.08 7.73 40.21
CA SER A 111 1.01 6.60 40.35
C SER A 111 1.34 6.27 41.83
N LYS A 112 0.33 5.91 42.63
CA LYS A 112 0.56 5.26 43.93
C LYS A 112 0.97 3.81 43.73
N ASN A 113 2.19 3.58 43.25
CA ASN A 113 2.96 2.34 43.45
C ASN A 113 4.35 2.47 42.83
N LYS A 114 5.32 2.99 43.59
CA LYS A 114 6.73 2.65 43.40
C LYS A 114 7.50 2.81 44.72
N LYS A 115 8.16 1.72 45.09
CA LYS A 115 8.88 1.50 46.34
C LYS A 115 9.96 2.57 46.57
N LYS A 116 10.09 2.99 47.84
CA LYS A 116 11.21 3.78 48.37
C LYS A 116 12.54 3.09 48.07
N TYR A 117 13.38 3.71 47.25
CA TYR A 117 14.83 3.51 47.33
C TYR A 117 15.43 4.67 48.14
N LYS A 118 16.02 4.34 49.28
CA LYS A 118 16.86 5.24 50.09
C LYS A 118 18.32 5.03 49.66
N GLY A 119 19.06 6.13 49.50
CA GLY A 119 20.52 6.16 49.71
C GLY A 119 21.37 6.67 48.56
N GLY A 120 21.75 7.96 48.64
CA GLY A 120 23.12 8.47 48.46
C GLY A 120 23.87 8.22 47.16
N GLY A 121 23.99 9.28 46.35
CA GLY A 121 25.01 9.41 45.31
C GLY A 121 24.57 10.37 44.21
N SER A 122 25.20 11.54 44.15
CA SER A 122 25.04 12.51 43.05
C SER A 122 25.28 11.83 41.71
N ARG A 123 24.20 11.53 40.98
CA ARG A 123 24.23 11.15 39.58
C ARG A 123 23.34 12.12 38.83
N ALA A 124 23.93 12.82 37.86
CA ALA A 124 23.18 13.42 36.77
C ALA A 124 22.36 12.31 36.12
N ILE A 125 21.04 12.43 36.20
CA ILE A 125 20.10 11.52 35.55
C ILE A 125 19.89 12.03 34.12
N PRO A 126 19.88 11.15 33.10
CA PRO A 126 19.76 11.55 31.70
C PRO A 126 18.37 12.17 31.43
N LEU A 127 18.36 13.26 30.66
CA LEU A 127 17.17 13.79 30.00
C LEU A 127 16.62 12.71 29.06
N ASN A 128 15.59 12.01 29.53
CA ASN A 128 14.72 11.20 28.69
C ASN A 128 13.62 12.14 28.19
N MET A 129 13.96 13.04 27.25
CA MET A 129 12.97 13.79 26.49
C MET A 129 12.45 12.87 25.39
N ARG A 130 11.34 12.18 25.69
CA ARG A 130 10.51 11.57 24.65
C ARG A 130 9.93 12.70 23.79
N SER A 131 10.16 12.56 22.50
CA SER A 131 9.51 13.22 21.37
C SER A 131 7.98 13.14 21.48
N SER A 132 7.37 14.14 22.11
CA SER A 132 6.00 14.56 21.83
C SER A 132 5.91 16.07 22.10
N TYR A 133 5.23 16.79 21.21
CA TYR A 133 5.07 18.26 21.19
C TYR A 133 6.15 19.07 20.45
N LEU A 134 6.32 18.76 19.16
CA LEU A 134 6.53 19.79 18.13
C LEU A 134 5.48 19.60 17.02
N THR A 135 4.20 19.72 17.37
CA THR A 135 3.16 20.06 16.38
C THR A 135 3.14 21.58 16.26
N ALA A 136 3.76 22.07 15.18
CA ALA A 136 3.63 23.45 14.73
C ALA A 136 2.19 23.71 14.28
N THR A 137 1.52 24.70 14.88
CA THR A 137 0.29 25.28 14.30
C THR A 137 0.66 26.30 13.24
N TYR A 138 0.42 25.94 11.97
CA TYR A 138 -0.04 26.88 10.94
C TYR A 138 -1.44 26.43 10.52
N THR A 139 -2.45 27.22 10.85
CA THR A 139 -3.79 27.07 10.27
C THR A 139 -3.89 27.90 9.00
N SER A 140 -4.10 27.21 7.88
CA SER A 140 -5.28 27.32 7.02
C SER A 140 -4.91 27.23 5.54
N THR A 141 -5.09 26.06 4.98
CA THR A 141 -5.83 25.93 3.72
C THR A 141 -6.91 24.89 3.95
N LEU A 142 -8.10 25.23 3.47
CA LEU A 142 -9.21 24.31 3.26
C LEU A 142 -8.67 23.03 2.62
N PHE A 143 -8.52 21.97 3.42
CA PHE A 143 -8.41 20.62 2.92
C PHE A 143 -9.72 19.92 3.26
N ASN A 144 -10.27 19.27 2.24
CA ASN A 144 -11.47 18.47 2.34
C ASN A 144 -11.44 17.59 3.60
N GLU A 145 -12.61 17.32 4.17
CA GLU A 145 -12.87 16.21 5.08
C GLU A 145 -12.60 14.86 4.37
N GLY A 146 -11.33 14.63 4.00
CA GLY A 146 -10.81 13.33 3.64
C GLY A 146 -10.29 12.70 4.92
N SER A 147 -11.11 11.83 5.52
CA SER A 147 -10.71 10.71 6.36
C SER A 147 -9.27 10.72 6.92
N GLU A 148 -9.03 11.32 8.08
CA GLU A 148 -7.73 11.24 8.79
C GLU A 148 -7.34 9.78 9.17
N ASN A 149 -8.24 8.80 8.99
CA ASN A 149 -8.04 7.42 9.47
C ASN A 149 -7.58 6.41 8.43
N VAL A 150 -7.53 6.75 7.13
CA VAL A 150 -6.99 5.80 6.15
C VAL A 150 -5.47 5.87 6.19
N ASN A 151 -4.82 4.74 6.46
CA ASN A 151 -3.41 4.64 6.83
C ASN A 151 -2.58 3.83 5.82
N ILE A 152 -2.81 4.01 4.51
CA ILE A 152 -2.05 3.31 3.46
C ILE A 152 -1.47 4.32 2.45
N LEU A 153 -0.24 4.09 2.00
CA LEU A 153 0.39 4.96 0.99
C LEU A 153 -0.42 4.99 -0.32
N ALA A 154 -0.37 6.13 -1.00
CA ALA A 154 -1.03 6.37 -2.28
C ALA A 154 -2.57 6.27 -2.25
N TYR A 155 -3.19 6.32 -1.07
CA TYR A 155 -4.64 6.27 -0.90
C TYR A 155 -5.37 7.28 -1.82
N GLU A 156 -4.85 8.50 -1.85
CA GLU A 156 -5.34 9.65 -2.60
C GLU A 156 -5.33 9.44 -4.12
N LYS A 157 -4.56 8.48 -4.62
CA LYS A 157 -4.46 8.18 -6.07
C LYS A 157 -5.60 7.31 -6.59
N GLY A 158 -6.43 6.77 -5.71
CA GLY A 158 -7.55 5.88 -6.04
C GLY A 158 -7.16 4.39 -6.13
N GLU A 159 -8.18 3.53 -6.12
CA GLU A 159 -8.08 2.07 -5.93
C GLU A 159 -7.11 1.35 -6.88
N ASP A 160 -7.10 1.71 -8.16
CA ASP A 160 -6.26 1.04 -9.15
C ASP A 160 -4.79 1.47 -9.00
N LYS A 161 -4.53 2.76 -8.76
CA LYS A 161 -3.16 3.30 -8.66
C LYS A 161 -2.49 2.92 -7.35
N ARG A 162 -3.23 2.85 -6.24
CA ARG A 162 -2.67 2.43 -4.94
C ARG A 162 -2.29 0.95 -4.92
N GLN A 163 -2.84 0.12 -5.80
CA GLN A 163 -2.38 -1.25 -5.98
C GLN A 163 -1.12 -1.35 -6.86
N GLN A 164 -0.69 -0.25 -7.49
CA GLN A 164 0.49 -0.10 -8.35
C GLN A 164 1.42 1.00 -7.82
N LYS A 165 1.84 0.85 -6.57
CA LYS A 165 2.76 1.77 -5.87
C LYS A 165 4.10 1.84 -6.59
N LYS A 166 4.74 3.00 -6.50
CA LYS A 166 6.06 3.26 -7.10
C LYS A 166 7.11 3.42 -6.03
N ALA A 167 8.27 2.79 -6.24
CA ALA A 167 9.43 2.98 -5.38
C ALA A 167 10.63 3.49 -6.17
N LEU A 168 11.38 4.43 -5.58
CA LEU A 168 12.69 4.85 -6.07
C LEU A 168 13.75 4.40 -5.08
N ILE A 169 14.79 3.74 -5.58
CA ILE A 169 15.94 3.32 -4.81
C ILE A 169 17.20 3.84 -5.48
N LEU A 170 17.93 4.68 -4.78
CA LEU A 170 19.20 5.25 -5.22
C LEU A 170 20.33 4.66 -4.37
N SER A 171 21.27 3.98 -5.02
CA SER A 171 22.48 3.39 -4.39
C SER A 171 23.75 3.85 -5.12
N PRO A 172 24.09 5.16 -5.10
CA PRO A 172 25.27 5.70 -5.80
C PRO A 172 26.59 4.98 -5.47
N PHE A 173 26.73 4.49 -4.24
CA PHE A 173 27.97 3.91 -3.71
C PHE A 173 27.91 2.40 -3.56
N ILE A 174 27.09 1.73 -4.36
CA ILE A 174 26.91 0.27 -4.30
C ILE A 174 28.22 -0.52 -4.41
N ASN A 175 29.22 -0.01 -5.14
CA ASN A 175 30.51 -0.69 -5.26
C ASN A 175 31.34 -0.58 -3.97
N ASP A 176 31.14 0.49 -3.20
CA ASP A 176 31.87 0.77 -1.98
C ASP A 176 31.26 -0.01 -0.81
N PHE A 177 29.93 -0.08 -0.76
CA PHE A 177 29.19 -0.87 0.23
C PHE A 177 29.13 -2.36 -0.12
N GLY A 178 29.23 -2.72 -1.40
CA GLY A 178 29.17 -4.10 -1.88
C GLY A 178 27.87 -4.80 -1.49
N ASN A 179 28.00 -5.98 -0.86
CA ASN A 179 26.84 -6.78 -0.41
C ASN A 179 26.12 -6.18 0.81
N TYR A 180 26.67 -5.12 1.41
CA TYR A 180 26.11 -4.44 2.57
C TYR A 180 25.34 -3.17 2.20
N ASP A 181 25.16 -2.88 0.91
CA ASP A 181 24.27 -1.81 0.43
C ASP A 181 22.81 -2.19 0.75
N ASP A 182 22.20 -1.46 1.67
CA ASP A 182 20.83 -1.67 2.11
C ASP A 182 19.78 -1.25 1.05
N GLY A 183 20.17 -0.51 0.02
CA GLY A 183 19.34 -0.28 -1.16
C GLY A 183 19.08 -1.56 -1.97
N ILE A 184 20.07 -2.47 -2.07
CA ILE A 184 19.89 -3.81 -2.68
C ILE A 184 18.80 -4.59 -1.93
N LEU A 185 18.81 -4.48 -0.61
CA LEU A 185 17.87 -5.17 0.26
C LEU A 185 16.45 -4.60 0.12
N ALA A 186 16.31 -3.28 0.16
CA ALA A 186 15.04 -2.60 -0.07
C ALA A 186 14.42 -3.05 -1.41
N LYS A 187 15.24 -3.09 -2.46
CA LYS A 187 14.84 -3.56 -3.79
C LYS A 187 14.30 -4.98 -3.75
N LYS A 188 15.01 -5.90 -3.09
CA LYS A 188 14.64 -7.31 -2.96
C LYS A 188 13.28 -7.51 -2.29
N TYR A 189 12.93 -6.73 -1.27
CA TYR A 189 11.61 -6.82 -0.62
C TYR A 189 10.52 -6.22 -1.51
N LEU A 190 10.76 -5.04 -2.07
CA LEU A 190 9.77 -4.31 -2.86
C LEU A 190 9.43 -5.03 -4.17
N GLU A 191 10.42 -5.53 -4.92
CA GLU A 191 10.18 -6.25 -6.20
C GLU A 191 9.37 -7.54 -6.03
N LYS A 192 9.41 -8.16 -4.84
CA LYS A 192 8.65 -9.38 -4.55
C LYS A 192 7.20 -9.08 -4.16
N ASN A 193 6.90 -7.85 -3.76
CA ASN A 193 5.56 -7.49 -3.32
C ASN A 193 4.71 -7.05 -4.51
N LYS A 194 3.48 -7.58 -4.60
CA LYS A 194 2.57 -7.30 -5.72
C LYS A 194 2.30 -5.81 -5.93
N ASN A 195 2.27 -5.01 -4.85
CA ASN A 195 1.93 -3.60 -4.95
C ASN A 195 3.03 -2.77 -5.63
N TYR A 196 4.26 -3.28 -5.70
CA TYR A 196 5.40 -2.62 -6.35
C TYR A 196 5.90 -3.37 -7.58
N ASN A 197 5.25 -4.48 -7.97
CA ASN A 197 5.70 -5.34 -9.06
C ASN A 197 5.81 -4.53 -10.38
N GLY A 198 7.01 -4.55 -10.99
CA GLY A 198 7.31 -3.79 -12.19
C GLY A 198 7.47 -2.26 -12.00
N ASN A 199 7.31 -1.75 -10.77
CA ASN A 199 7.30 -0.31 -10.45
C ASN A 199 8.39 0.11 -9.45
N VAL A 200 9.44 -0.70 -9.30
CA VAL A 200 10.64 -0.36 -8.52
C VAL A 200 11.72 0.18 -9.46
N VAL A 201 12.05 1.47 -9.33
CA VAL A 201 13.16 2.09 -10.05
C VAL A 201 14.40 2.03 -9.19
N PHE A 202 15.34 1.17 -9.56
CA PHE A 202 16.64 1.04 -8.90
C PHE A 202 17.75 1.66 -9.75
N LYS A 203 18.48 2.64 -9.20
CA LYS A 203 19.61 3.29 -9.89
C LYS A 203 20.85 3.37 -8.99
N SER A 204 21.97 2.92 -9.53
CA SER A 204 23.28 2.99 -8.87
C SER A 204 24.38 3.59 -9.72
N LYS A 205 24.09 3.94 -10.99
CA LYS A 205 25.04 4.50 -11.95
C LYS A 205 24.33 5.52 -12.83
N ASN A 206 25.12 6.41 -13.46
CA ASN A 206 24.62 7.45 -14.36
C ASN A 206 23.51 8.31 -13.72
N LEU A 207 23.67 8.60 -12.43
CA LEU A 207 22.75 9.45 -11.69
C LEU A 207 22.86 10.88 -12.20
N THR A 208 21.74 11.59 -12.10
CA THR A 208 21.61 12.99 -12.48
C THR A 208 20.84 13.74 -11.39
N LEU A 209 20.97 15.07 -11.32
CA LEU A 209 20.19 15.87 -10.37
C LEU A 209 18.68 15.64 -10.50
N LYS A 210 18.20 15.32 -11.72
CA LYS A 210 16.79 15.01 -11.98
C LYS A 210 16.30 13.79 -11.18
N ASP A 211 17.17 12.83 -10.89
CA ASP A 211 16.81 11.66 -10.09
C ASP A 211 16.45 12.06 -8.65
N PHE A 212 17.05 13.14 -8.14
CA PHE A 212 16.79 13.69 -6.81
C PHE A 212 15.66 14.73 -6.78
N GLN A 213 15.18 15.20 -7.95
CA GLN A 213 14.13 16.24 -8.06
C GLN A 213 12.70 15.68 -8.17
N ASN A 214 12.57 14.38 -8.43
CA ASN A 214 11.30 13.72 -8.75
C ASN A 214 10.81 12.76 -7.66
N PHE A 215 11.21 12.94 -6.40
CA PHE A 215 10.77 12.06 -5.31
C PHE A 215 9.26 12.04 -5.11
N GLY A 216 8.56 13.12 -5.46
CA GLY A 216 7.09 13.20 -5.37
C GLY A 216 6.35 12.19 -6.24
N ASP A 217 6.98 11.68 -7.31
CA ASP A 217 6.37 10.69 -8.22
C ASP A 217 6.30 9.28 -7.60
N TYR A 218 7.03 9.06 -6.51
CA TYR A 218 7.18 7.77 -5.84
C TYR A 218 6.46 7.78 -4.51
N ASP A 219 6.00 6.61 -4.06
CA ASP A 219 5.34 6.40 -2.77
C ASP A 219 6.35 6.08 -1.68
N LEU A 220 7.44 5.41 -2.08
CA LEU A 220 8.56 5.08 -1.24
C LEU A 220 9.87 5.51 -1.92
N VAL A 221 10.72 6.22 -1.19
CA VAL A 221 12.06 6.60 -1.63
C VAL A 221 13.08 6.03 -0.65
N HIS A 222 14.07 5.30 -1.15
CA HIS A 222 15.21 4.81 -0.38
C HIS A 222 16.49 5.35 -1.01
N ILE A 223 17.35 5.96 -0.21
CA ILE A 223 18.68 6.42 -0.64
C ILE A 223 19.71 5.75 0.26
N SER A 224 20.53 4.88 -0.32
CA SER A 224 21.71 4.28 0.30
C SER A 224 22.94 5.05 -0.17
N THR A 225 23.46 5.94 0.66
CA THR A 225 24.50 6.90 0.25
C THR A 225 25.40 7.35 1.40
N HIS A 226 26.40 8.16 1.10
CA HIS A 226 27.17 8.88 2.11
C HIS A 226 26.49 10.20 2.47
N GLY A 227 26.57 10.53 3.77
CA GLY A 227 26.22 11.85 4.27
C GLY A 227 27.49 12.48 4.81
N ILE A 228 27.62 13.78 4.58
CA ILE A 228 28.81 14.55 4.95
C ILE A 228 28.36 15.72 5.79
N ARG A 229 29.05 15.96 6.91
CA ARG A 229 29.00 17.24 7.58
C ARG A 229 30.02 18.20 6.97
N PHE A 230 29.53 19.29 6.40
CA PHE A 230 30.38 20.33 5.82
C PHE A 230 30.33 21.59 6.67
N CYS A 231 31.48 22.03 7.18
CA CYS A 231 31.61 23.25 7.97
C CYS A 231 32.29 24.33 7.15
N ASP A 232 31.60 25.44 6.90
CA ASP A 232 32.17 26.58 6.19
C ASP A 232 33.45 27.00 6.94
N PRO A 233 34.62 27.10 6.27
CA PRO A 233 35.83 27.56 6.93
C PRO A 233 35.57 28.98 7.43
N VAL A 234 35.49 29.14 8.75
CA VAL A 234 35.15 30.41 9.39
C VAL A 234 36.17 31.45 8.97
N SER A 235 35.83 32.32 8.01
CA SER A 235 36.53 33.58 7.87
C SER A 235 36.24 34.36 9.14
N PHE A 236 37.28 34.74 9.89
CA PHE A 236 37.23 35.54 11.12
C PHE A 236 36.72 36.98 10.90
N ALA A 237 35.70 37.17 10.06
CA ALA A 237 35.02 38.44 9.90
C ALA A 237 34.11 38.64 11.13
N ASN A 238 34.62 39.36 12.14
CA ASN A 238 33.92 39.92 13.32
C ASN A 238 34.15 39.23 14.68
N GLY A 239 35.23 38.46 14.86
CA GLY A 239 35.80 38.21 16.20
C GLY A 239 34.91 37.46 17.21
N GLY A 240 33.85 36.79 16.77
CA GLY A 240 33.03 35.92 17.62
C GLY A 240 33.56 34.49 17.60
N ILE A 241 33.95 33.96 18.76
CA ILE A 241 34.22 32.53 18.93
C ILE A 241 32.88 31.80 18.95
N GLU A 242 32.80 30.79 18.11
CA GLU A 242 31.72 29.82 18.08
C GLU A 242 31.62 29.03 19.39
N ILE A 243 30.43 28.99 19.98
CA ILE A 243 30.15 28.15 21.14
C ILE A 243 29.65 26.79 20.63
N VAL A 244 30.56 25.83 20.67
CA VAL A 244 30.30 24.41 20.39
C VAL A 244 29.70 23.78 21.65
N SER A 245 28.44 23.33 21.59
CA SER A 245 27.90 22.36 22.53
C SER A 245 27.79 21.03 21.79
N GLY A 246 28.51 20.00 22.24
CA GLY A 246 28.41 18.65 21.64
C GLY A 246 29.10 18.43 20.29
N GLY A 247 29.92 19.37 19.80
CA GLY A 247 30.63 19.25 18.51
C GLY A 247 30.01 20.04 17.35
N ASP A 248 28.94 20.78 17.64
CA ASP A 248 28.15 21.51 16.65
C ASP A 248 28.56 22.98 16.47
N SER A 249 28.82 23.33 15.22
CA SER A 249 29.09 24.68 14.75
C SER A 249 27.88 25.18 13.95
N ASN A 250 27.48 26.44 14.15
CA ASN A 250 26.43 27.09 13.35
C ASN A 250 26.86 27.30 11.89
N TYR A 251 28.14 27.06 11.58
CA TYR A 251 28.71 27.09 10.23
C TYR A 251 28.72 25.71 9.57
N CYS A 252 28.34 24.64 10.28
CA CYS A 252 28.19 23.29 9.71
C CYS A 252 26.79 23.03 9.15
N ARG A 253 26.76 22.28 8.05
CA ARG A 253 25.55 21.89 7.31
C ARG A 253 25.61 20.41 6.95
N THR A 254 24.43 19.81 6.81
CA THR A 254 24.27 18.43 6.37
C THR A 254 24.28 18.38 4.85
N LEU A 255 25.11 17.52 4.27
CA LEU A 255 25.15 17.23 2.84
C LEU A 255 24.82 15.76 2.59
N ILE A 256 24.12 15.49 1.49
CA ILE A 256 23.85 14.14 1.00
C ILE A 256 24.61 13.94 -0.30
N ASP A 257 25.51 12.97 -0.36
CA ASP A 257 26.25 12.69 -1.58
C ASP A 257 25.35 12.04 -2.62
N THR A 258 25.53 12.48 -3.87
CA THR A 258 24.71 12.01 -4.98
C THR A 258 25.37 10.93 -5.82
N GLY A 259 26.69 10.75 -5.69
CA GLY A 259 27.51 9.94 -6.61
C GLY A 259 27.61 10.51 -8.03
N ILE A 260 27.07 11.71 -8.29
CA ILE A 260 27.14 12.36 -9.61
C ILE A 260 28.53 12.97 -9.77
N LYS A 261 29.29 12.48 -10.75
CA LYS A 261 30.57 13.09 -11.14
C LYS A 261 30.33 14.37 -11.93
N HIS A 262 30.93 15.48 -11.52
CA HIS A 262 30.77 16.77 -12.22
C HIS A 262 31.76 16.97 -13.37
N GLY A 263 32.93 16.30 -13.34
CA GLY A 263 33.94 16.39 -14.39
C GLY A 263 34.52 17.81 -14.59
N LEU A 264 34.55 18.60 -13.51
CA LEU A 264 35.17 19.92 -13.47
C LEU A 264 36.47 19.77 -12.69
N ASP A 265 37.59 20.19 -13.25
CA ASP A 265 38.91 19.89 -12.69
C ASP A 265 39.49 21.07 -11.88
N THR A 266 38.88 22.26 -11.99
CA THR A 266 39.40 23.48 -11.35
C THR A 266 38.33 24.30 -10.62
N ASP A 267 38.74 25.01 -9.58
CA ASP A 267 37.88 25.97 -8.87
C ASP A 267 37.29 27.04 -9.80
N VAL A 268 38.01 27.40 -10.87
CA VAL A 268 37.53 28.37 -11.87
C VAL A 268 36.36 27.79 -12.66
N GLU A 269 36.44 26.53 -13.07
CA GLU A 269 35.34 25.84 -13.77
C GLU A 269 34.13 25.65 -12.86
N ILE A 270 34.34 25.27 -11.60
CA ILE A 270 33.28 25.16 -10.59
C ILE A 270 32.59 26.50 -10.39
N ASN A 271 33.36 27.58 -10.18
CA ASN A 271 32.80 28.92 -9.98
C ASN A 271 32.10 29.44 -11.24
N THR A 272 32.61 29.13 -12.43
CA THR A 272 31.97 29.48 -13.70
C THR A 272 30.63 28.75 -13.82
N PHE A 273 30.61 27.44 -13.63
CA PHE A 273 29.39 26.62 -13.63
C PHE A 273 28.34 27.15 -12.64
N LEU A 274 28.73 27.45 -11.40
CA LEU A 274 27.81 27.99 -10.39
C LEU A 274 27.39 29.44 -10.65
N SER A 275 28.16 30.20 -11.46
CA SER A 275 27.77 31.56 -11.88
C SER A 275 26.82 31.53 -13.06
N GLU A 276 26.94 30.53 -13.94
CA GLU A 276 26.01 30.25 -15.04
C GLU A 276 24.71 29.61 -14.54
N ASN A 277 24.74 28.92 -13.39
CA ASN A 277 23.59 28.26 -12.74
C ASN A 277 23.40 28.79 -11.30
N PRO A 278 23.07 30.09 -11.14
CA PRO A 278 23.07 30.75 -9.83
C PRO A 278 22.07 30.14 -8.84
N GLU A 279 21.00 29.52 -9.31
CA GLU A 279 20.04 28.78 -8.50
C GLU A 279 20.65 27.58 -7.78
N LEU A 280 21.63 26.89 -8.41
CA LEU A 280 22.27 25.71 -7.83
C LEU A 280 23.23 26.06 -6.70
N ARG A 281 23.77 27.29 -6.66
CA ARG A 281 24.77 27.72 -5.67
C ARG A 281 24.34 27.47 -4.23
N ASN A 282 23.06 27.61 -3.93
CA ASN A 282 22.51 27.39 -2.59
C ASN A 282 21.93 25.99 -2.39
N LEU A 283 21.86 25.16 -3.43
CA LEU A 283 21.20 23.85 -3.39
C LEU A 283 22.21 22.70 -3.37
N ILE A 284 23.39 22.89 -3.96
CA ILE A 284 24.42 21.87 -4.04
C ILE A 284 25.76 22.35 -3.47
N VAL A 285 26.63 21.39 -3.22
CA VAL A 285 28.07 21.57 -3.04
C VAL A 285 28.76 20.75 -4.12
N ILE A 286 29.77 21.35 -4.74
CA ILE A 286 30.67 20.64 -5.65
C ILE A 286 31.99 20.55 -4.89
N ALA A 287 32.35 19.34 -4.49
CA ALA A 287 33.58 19.06 -3.75
C ALA A 287 34.20 17.77 -4.28
N ASP A 288 35.53 17.74 -4.30
CA ASP A 288 36.33 16.66 -4.86
C ASP A 288 35.96 16.36 -6.33
N GLU A 289 35.36 15.19 -6.60
CA GLU A 289 34.87 14.80 -7.93
C GLU A 289 33.34 14.75 -8.01
N GLN A 290 32.61 15.15 -6.96
CA GLN A 290 31.19 14.83 -6.81
C GLN A 290 30.30 16.01 -6.44
N ILE A 291 29.01 15.83 -6.69
CA ILE A 291 27.96 16.75 -6.25
C ILE A 291 27.31 16.21 -4.97
N SER A 292 27.14 17.07 -3.98
CA SER A 292 26.37 16.78 -2.77
C SER A 292 25.20 17.75 -2.65
N LEU A 293 24.07 17.30 -2.11
CA LEU A 293 22.86 18.10 -1.92
C LEU A 293 22.86 18.76 -0.55
N ARG A 294 22.50 20.04 -0.50
CA ARG A 294 22.21 20.76 0.75
C ARG A 294 20.75 20.51 1.15
N SER A 295 20.42 20.70 2.42
CA SER A 295 19.02 20.69 2.91
C SER A 295 18.09 21.62 2.11
N SER A 296 18.57 22.81 1.76
CA SER A 296 17.86 23.79 0.91
C SER A 296 17.49 23.27 -0.48
N PHE A 297 18.14 22.22 -1.00
CA PHE A 297 17.71 21.53 -2.21
C PHE A 297 16.27 21.01 -2.07
N PHE A 298 15.96 20.41 -0.92
CA PHE A 298 14.65 19.83 -0.67
C PHE A 298 13.59 20.91 -0.52
N ASP A 299 13.87 21.97 0.25
CA ASP A 299 12.99 23.13 0.35
C ASP A 299 12.68 23.71 -1.04
N TYR A 300 13.70 23.88 -1.88
CA TYR A 300 13.52 24.48 -3.20
C TYR A 300 12.65 23.63 -4.13
N TYR A 301 12.93 22.31 -4.23
CA TYR A 301 12.22 21.45 -5.17
C TYR A 301 10.89 20.90 -4.65
N TYR A 302 10.65 20.94 -3.34
CA TYR A 302 9.51 20.27 -2.72
C TYR A 302 8.59 21.16 -1.87
N SER A 303 8.98 22.37 -1.47
CA SER A 303 8.12 23.25 -0.62
C SER A 303 6.74 23.58 -1.20
N ASN A 304 6.60 23.55 -2.52
CA ASN A 304 5.34 23.82 -3.21
C ASN A 304 4.70 22.56 -3.81
N LYS A 305 5.24 21.38 -3.50
CA LYS A 305 4.71 20.09 -3.97
C LYS A 305 3.90 19.44 -2.87
N ASP A 306 2.82 18.78 -3.26
CA ASP A 306 2.13 17.87 -2.37
C ASP A 306 2.95 16.59 -2.22
N LEU A 307 3.64 16.46 -1.10
CA LEU A 307 4.36 15.26 -0.70
C LEU A 307 3.64 14.55 0.45
N SER A 308 2.30 14.53 0.40
CA SER A 308 1.54 13.69 1.31
C SER A 308 1.81 12.20 1.10
N ASP A 309 1.63 11.42 2.17
CA ASP A 309 1.53 9.97 2.10
C ASP A 309 2.77 9.27 1.51
N LYS A 310 3.96 9.65 1.99
CA LYS A 310 5.27 9.11 1.57
C LYS A 310 6.01 8.38 2.68
N ILE A 311 6.87 7.44 2.28
CA ILE A 311 7.94 6.90 3.13
C ILE A 311 9.29 7.23 2.50
N TRP A 312 10.11 8.03 3.18
CA TRP A 312 11.47 8.36 2.76
C TRP A 312 12.48 7.74 3.73
N VAL A 313 13.44 6.99 3.19
CA VAL A 313 14.53 6.37 3.95
C VAL A 313 15.83 6.91 3.39
N PHE A 314 16.53 7.75 4.16
CA PHE A 314 17.87 8.22 3.81
C PHE A 314 18.87 7.50 4.70
N SER A 315 19.37 6.38 4.20
CA SER A 315 20.43 5.62 4.85
C SER A 315 21.77 6.23 4.48
N ALA A 316 22.18 7.22 5.26
CA ALA A 316 23.45 7.91 5.12
C ALA A 316 23.98 8.36 6.47
N CYS A 317 25.30 8.47 6.59
CA CYS A 317 25.97 8.91 7.81
C CYS A 317 25.64 10.35 8.19
N GLU A 318 25.65 10.64 9.49
CA GLU A 318 25.67 12.02 10.05
C GLU A 318 24.49 12.93 9.68
N LEU A 319 23.37 12.39 9.18
CA LEU A 319 22.23 13.19 8.77
C LEU A 319 21.49 13.90 9.92
N GLY A 320 21.69 13.42 11.15
CA GLY A 320 21.03 13.96 12.34
C GLY A 320 21.89 14.78 13.27
N GLN A 321 23.18 14.94 13.00
CA GLN A 321 24.05 15.80 13.80
C GLN A 321 23.54 17.24 13.80
N ARG A 322 22.89 17.65 12.70
CA ARG A 322 22.21 18.94 12.57
C ARG A 322 20.73 18.73 12.31
N SER A 323 19.92 19.67 12.78
CA SER A 323 18.49 19.64 12.53
C SER A 323 18.10 20.20 11.15
N ASP A 324 19.04 20.65 10.31
CA ASP A 324 18.74 21.38 9.07
C ASP A 324 18.04 20.51 8.03
N LEU A 325 18.55 19.30 7.75
CA LEU A 325 17.90 18.34 6.87
C LEU A 325 16.56 17.89 7.46
N ALA A 326 16.54 17.48 8.73
CA ALA A 326 15.31 17.10 9.42
C ALA A 326 14.23 18.20 9.36
N THR A 327 14.62 19.47 9.55
CA THR A 327 13.72 20.62 9.47
C THR A 327 13.21 20.81 8.05
N SER A 328 14.09 20.77 7.04
CA SER A 328 13.70 20.90 5.64
C SER A 328 12.71 19.80 5.24
N ILE A 329 13.03 18.55 5.58
CA ILE A 329 12.17 17.40 5.28
C ILE A 329 10.82 17.52 6.02
N ASN A 330 10.82 17.91 7.30
CA ASN A 330 9.59 18.12 8.07
C ASN A 330 8.72 19.27 7.53
N ASN A 331 9.33 20.25 6.85
CA ASN A 331 8.59 21.35 6.23
C ASN A 331 7.96 20.96 4.88
N VAL A 332 8.55 20.00 4.16
CA VAL A 332 8.06 19.58 2.83
C VAL A 332 7.18 18.33 2.88
N LEU A 333 7.35 17.47 3.89
CA LEU A 333 6.56 16.26 4.07
C LEU A 333 5.34 16.51 4.96
N SER A 334 4.15 16.27 4.43
CA SER A 334 2.91 16.17 5.21
C SER A 334 2.50 14.70 5.35
N ASN A 335 2.00 14.28 6.52
CA ASN A 335 1.40 12.95 6.69
C ASN A 335 2.29 11.79 6.15
N SER A 336 3.58 11.85 6.45
CA SER A 336 4.62 10.98 5.88
C SER A 336 5.60 10.49 6.94
N HIS A 337 6.46 9.56 6.54
CA HIS A 337 7.52 9.00 7.38
C HIS A 337 8.89 9.28 6.80
N PHE A 338 9.84 9.71 7.64
CA PHE A 338 11.22 9.93 7.26
C PHE A 338 12.17 9.20 8.21
N PHE A 339 13.11 8.44 7.67
CA PHE A 339 14.09 7.65 8.42
C PHE A 339 15.51 8.07 8.05
N TYR A 340 16.37 8.30 9.06
CA TYR A 340 17.77 8.67 8.85
C TYR A 340 18.65 8.35 10.07
N TRP A 341 19.97 8.29 9.88
CA TRP A 341 20.92 8.02 10.96
C TRP A 341 21.41 9.31 11.62
N LEU A 342 21.45 9.31 12.96
CA LEU A 342 21.92 10.46 13.74
C LEU A 342 23.40 10.76 13.47
N ASN A 343 24.25 9.75 13.62
CA ASN A 343 25.70 9.79 13.42
C ASN A 343 26.13 8.74 12.37
N THR A 344 27.44 8.62 12.12
CA THR A 344 28.03 7.55 11.29
C THR A 344 27.50 6.18 11.70
N VAL A 345 27.11 5.37 10.72
CA VAL A 345 26.63 4.00 10.91
C VAL A 345 27.48 3.06 10.06
N GLU A 346 27.81 1.90 10.61
CA GLU A 346 28.44 0.82 9.85
C GLU A 346 27.44 0.20 8.88
N THR A 347 27.87 -0.10 7.66
CA THR A 347 26.98 -0.68 6.63
C THR A 347 26.39 -2.02 7.07
N GLU A 348 27.14 -2.81 7.85
CA GLU A 348 26.65 -4.08 8.41
C GLU A 348 25.47 -3.90 9.37
N ASP A 349 25.45 -2.80 10.13
CA ASP A 349 24.36 -2.51 11.06
C ASP A 349 23.19 -1.86 10.33
N ALA A 350 23.46 -0.98 9.36
CA ALA A 350 22.43 -0.41 8.51
C ALA A 350 21.63 -1.49 7.76
N ILE A 351 22.31 -2.44 7.09
CA ILE A 351 21.62 -3.50 6.35
C ILE A 351 20.81 -4.43 7.27
N LYS A 352 21.31 -4.79 8.46
CA LYS A 352 20.55 -5.61 9.44
C LYS A 352 19.32 -4.87 9.93
N THR A 353 19.45 -3.58 10.19
CA THR A 353 18.35 -2.71 10.64
C THR A 353 17.26 -2.63 9.59
N PHE A 354 17.64 -2.32 8.35
CA PHE A 354 16.69 -2.21 7.26
C PHE A 354 16.15 -3.57 6.78
N ASP A 355 16.85 -4.68 7.02
CA ASP A 355 16.29 -6.03 6.79
C ASP A 355 15.05 -6.24 7.64
N VAL A 356 15.17 -5.96 8.94
CA VAL A 356 14.04 -6.06 9.86
C VAL A 356 12.95 -5.06 9.50
N PHE A 357 13.31 -3.80 9.21
CA PHE A 357 12.35 -2.78 8.82
C PHE A 357 11.53 -3.18 7.59
N TYR A 358 12.17 -3.56 6.48
CA TYR A 358 11.46 -3.93 5.25
C TYR A 358 10.75 -5.27 5.36
N LYS A 359 11.28 -6.23 6.13
CA LYS A 359 10.54 -7.46 6.46
C LYS A 359 9.21 -7.10 7.13
N ASN A 360 9.26 -6.27 8.17
CA ASN A 360 8.07 -5.83 8.91
C ASN A 360 7.10 -5.05 8.02
N LEU A 361 7.60 -4.05 7.28
CA LEU A 361 6.79 -3.17 6.45
C LEU A 361 6.15 -3.89 5.25
N ILE A 362 6.90 -4.77 4.56
CA ILE A 362 6.50 -5.33 3.26
C ILE A 362 6.03 -6.79 3.37
N THR A 363 6.59 -7.58 4.28
CA THR A 363 6.24 -9.01 4.41
C THR A 363 5.16 -9.23 5.46
N GLU A 364 5.35 -8.65 6.65
CA GLU A 364 4.35 -8.69 7.73
C GLU A 364 3.25 -7.64 7.54
N GLY A 365 3.47 -6.66 6.65
CA GLY A 365 2.50 -5.62 6.32
C GLY A 365 2.27 -4.61 7.43
N LEU A 366 3.17 -4.51 8.41
CA LEU A 366 3.09 -3.51 9.48
C LEU A 366 3.13 -2.09 8.90
N ASP A 367 2.54 -1.12 9.59
CA ASP A 367 2.74 0.28 9.24
C ASP A 367 4.19 0.71 9.50
N ALA A 368 4.61 1.84 8.94
CA ALA A 368 5.99 2.31 9.03
C ALA A 368 6.44 2.63 10.46
N GLN A 369 5.53 3.09 11.34
CA GLN A 369 5.85 3.35 12.74
C GLN A 369 6.11 2.04 13.47
N LYS A 370 5.16 1.11 13.41
CA LYS A 370 5.28 -0.20 14.06
C LYS A 370 6.44 -1.00 13.49
N SER A 371 6.69 -0.91 12.18
CA SER A 371 7.85 -1.53 11.54
C SER A 371 9.18 -1.05 12.14
N PHE A 372 9.28 0.24 12.46
CA PHE A 372 10.43 0.82 13.16
C PHE A 372 10.47 0.42 14.65
N GLU A 373 9.34 0.43 15.35
CA GLU A 373 9.23 0.04 16.76
C GLU A 373 9.64 -1.42 16.99
N GLU A 374 9.32 -2.31 16.05
CA GLU A 374 9.66 -3.74 16.07
C GLU A 374 11.11 -4.05 15.67
N ILE A 375 11.88 -3.07 15.20
CA ILE A 375 13.33 -3.27 15.04
C ILE A 375 13.95 -3.49 16.44
N PRO A 376 14.76 -4.56 16.64
CA PRO A 376 15.46 -4.78 17.90
C PRO A 376 16.23 -3.55 18.36
N LEU A 377 16.14 -3.22 19.65
CA LEU A 377 16.75 -2.00 20.20
C LEU A 377 18.26 -1.91 19.93
N LEU A 378 18.95 -3.05 19.94
CA LEU A 378 20.38 -3.18 19.65
C LEU A 378 20.75 -2.91 18.18
N LEU A 379 19.79 -2.89 17.28
CA LEU A 379 20.00 -2.58 15.87
C LEU A 379 19.66 -1.12 15.54
N LYS A 380 18.88 -0.41 16.38
CA LYS A 380 18.47 0.97 16.07
C LYS A 380 18.93 2.03 17.04
N THR A 381 19.50 1.64 18.19
CA THR A 381 19.98 2.60 19.20
C THR A 381 21.35 2.20 19.73
N LYS A 382 22.15 3.19 20.11
CA LYS A 382 23.46 3.01 20.75
C LYS A 382 24.43 2.14 19.94
N LEU A 383 24.27 2.12 18.62
CA LEU A 383 25.20 1.43 17.73
C LEU A 383 26.56 2.12 17.81
N PRO A 384 27.68 1.36 17.75
CA PRO A 384 29.01 1.96 17.66
C PRO A 384 29.09 2.96 16.51
N SER A 385 29.72 4.09 16.76
CA SER A 385 29.92 5.15 15.78
C SER A 385 31.20 5.89 16.10
N GLU A 386 31.80 6.50 15.10
CA GLU A 386 33.01 7.29 15.26
C GLU A 386 32.80 8.67 14.66
N PHE A 387 33.34 9.67 15.35
CA PHE A 387 33.38 11.04 14.89
C PHE A 387 34.83 11.44 14.62
N ASN A 388 35.09 11.91 13.39
CA ASN A 388 36.41 12.33 12.93
C ASN A 388 37.52 11.29 13.21
N ASP A 389 37.20 10.02 12.98
CA ASP A 389 38.07 8.83 13.14
C ASP A 389 38.79 8.71 14.49
N SER A 390 38.29 9.37 15.53
CA SER A 390 39.02 9.52 16.80
C SER A 390 38.15 9.57 18.04
N ILE A 391 36.89 10.02 17.92
CA ILE A 391 35.96 10.11 19.04
C ILE A 391 34.92 9.00 18.92
N LYS A 392 35.02 8.01 19.81
CA LYS A 392 34.00 6.96 19.93
C LYS A 392 32.70 7.58 20.42
N THR A 393 31.65 7.43 19.63
CA THR A 393 30.29 7.89 19.90
C THR A 393 29.32 6.74 19.66
N THR A 394 28.02 7.04 19.65
CA THR A 394 27.01 6.10 19.21
C THR A 394 26.06 6.73 18.22
N THR A 395 25.50 5.92 17.33
CA THR A 395 24.43 6.33 16.42
C THR A 395 23.11 5.65 16.78
N GLU A 396 22.03 6.21 16.25
CA GLU A 396 20.69 5.64 16.30
C GLU A 396 19.92 6.00 15.03
N LEU A 397 18.99 5.13 14.65
CA LEU A 397 18.06 5.38 13.56
C LEU A 397 16.93 6.26 14.09
N ILE A 398 16.75 7.42 13.47
CA ILE A 398 15.68 8.36 13.79
C ILE A 398 14.51 8.11 12.84
N HIS A 399 13.31 8.15 13.41
CA HIS A 399 12.04 8.14 12.68
C HIS A 399 11.30 9.45 12.96
N LEU A 400 11.10 10.27 11.92
CA LEU A 400 10.21 11.43 11.95
C LEU A 400 8.89 11.10 11.27
N GLN A 401 7.79 11.50 11.91
CA GLN A 401 6.43 11.28 11.44
C GLN A 401 5.65 12.59 11.45
N THR A 402 5.04 12.95 10.32
CA THR A 402 4.30 14.23 10.16
C THR A 402 2.78 14.04 10.09
N GLY A 403 2.26 12.86 10.44
CA GLY A 403 0.82 12.57 10.51
C GLY A 403 0.51 11.17 11.02
N SER A 404 -0.51 10.53 10.47
CA SER A 404 -0.92 9.16 10.86
C SER A 404 0.08 8.11 10.36
N PRO A 405 0.25 6.98 11.06
CA PRO A 405 1.05 5.86 10.57
C PRO A 405 0.59 5.40 9.18
N ARG A 406 1.50 4.86 8.37
CA ARG A 406 1.19 4.41 6.99
C ARG A 406 1.73 3.02 6.69
N HIS A 407 0.87 2.16 6.15
CA HIS A 407 1.27 0.89 5.55
C HIS A 407 1.92 1.12 4.18
N GLY A 408 3.05 0.45 3.96
CA GLY A 408 3.73 0.45 2.67
C GLY A 408 3.00 -0.34 1.59
N ILE A 409 2.02 -1.17 1.95
CA ILE A 409 1.32 -2.11 1.07
C ILE A 409 -0.18 -2.09 1.34
N GLU A 410 -0.98 -2.66 0.43
CA GLU A 410 -2.35 -3.04 0.77
C GLU A 410 -2.30 -4.22 1.75
N ILE A 411 -3.03 -4.12 2.86
CA ILE A 411 -3.02 -5.17 3.88
C ILE A 411 -3.96 -6.33 3.57
N ILE A 412 -4.82 -6.19 2.56
CA ILE A 412 -5.78 -7.21 2.12
C ILE A 412 -5.27 -7.90 0.85
N GLU A 413 -5.32 -9.22 0.87
CA GLU A 413 -5.07 -10.03 -0.31
C GLU A 413 -6.14 -11.11 -0.43
N MET A 414 -6.80 -11.17 -1.58
CA MET A 414 -7.75 -12.24 -1.91
C MET A 414 -6.99 -13.46 -2.37
N TRP A 415 -7.41 -14.61 -1.86
CA TRP A 415 -6.83 -15.92 -2.14
C TRP A 415 -7.88 -16.81 -2.79
N HIS A 416 -7.44 -17.63 -3.73
CA HIS A 416 -8.30 -18.64 -4.32
C HIS A 416 -8.72 -19.64 -3.23
N PRO A 417 -10.03 -19.90 -3.03
CA PRO A 417 -10.52 -20.70 -1.91
C PRO A 417 -10.02 -22.16 -1.95
N GLU A 418 -9.91 -22.76 -3.15
CA GLU A 418 -9.41 -24.14 -3.32
C GLU A 418 -7.87 -24.23 -3.43
N ASP A 419 -7.25 -23.47 -4.34
CA ASP A 419 -5.83 -23.63 -4.70
C ASP A 419 -4.84 -23.02 -3.70
N LYS A 420 -5.32 -22.27 -2.68
CA LYS A 420 -4.51 -21.61 -1.65
C LYS A 420 -3.36 -20.79 -2.26
N LYS A 421 -3.68 -19.94 -3.23
CA LYS A 421 -2.76 -18.98 -3.85
C LYS A 421 -3.44 -17.61 -3.94
N PRO A 422 -2.69 -16.50 -3.93
CA PRO A 422 -3.25 -15.19 -4.26
C PRO A 422 -3.97 -15.22 -5.60
N ILE A 423 -5.14 -14.59 -5.68
CA ILE A 423 -5.85 -14.43 -6.94
C ILE A 423 -5.05 -13.46 -7.80
N THR A 424 -4.89 -13.78 -9.07
CA THR A 424 -4.36 -12.89 -10.10
C THR A 424 -5.36 -12.77 -11.24
N GLN A 425 -5.14 -11.81 -12.12
CA GLN A 425 -5.96 -11.63 -13.32
C GLN A 425 -6.18 -12.96 -14.07
N ASP A 426 -7.42 -13.17 -14.51
CA ASP A 426 -7.90 -14.26 -15.35
C ASP A 426 -7.83 -15.68 -14.74
N VAL A 427 -7.52 -15.80 -13.45
CA VAL A 427 -7.63 -17.07 -12.70
C VAL A 427 -9.09 -17.54 -12.68
N PHE A 428 -9.30 -18.85 -12.80
CA PHE A 428 -10.60 -19.49 -12.63
C PHE A 428 -11.04 -19.44 -11.17
N TYR A 429 -12.17 -18.80 -10.87
CA TYR A 429 -12.68 -18.61 -9.51
C TYR A 429 -13.98 -19.37 -9.32
N PRO A 430 -14.13 -20.19 -8.26
CA PRO A 430 -15.32 -21.00 -8.05
C PRO A 430 -16.52 -20.14 -7.67
N VAL A 431 -17.62 -20.34 -8.40
CA VAL A 431 -18.95 -19.81 -8.11
C VAL A 431 -19.91 -20.98 -8.14
N VAL A 432 -20.81 -21.06 -7.16
CA VAL A 432 -21.79 -22.14 -7.03
C VAL A 432 -23.16 -21.60 -7.39
N GLY A 433 -23.76 -22.10 -8.46
CA GLY A 433 -25.10 -21.70 -8.87
C GLY A 433 -25.42 -22.07 -10.32
N ASP A 434 -26.63 -21.74 -10.76
CA ASP A 434 -27.14 -22.09 -12.08
C ASP A 434 -27.26 -20.83 -12.95
N PHE A 435 -26.17 -20.42 -13.60
CA PHE A 435 -26.12 -19.15 -14.34
C PHE A 435 -27.25 -18.98 -15.38
N GLY A 436 -27.96 -17.87 -15.34
CA GLY A 436 -29.01 -17.47 -16.27
C GLY A 436 -30.41 -18.00 -15.95
N ASP A 437 -30.64 -18.50 -14.74
CA ASP A 437 -31.94 -18.97 -14.28
C ASP A 437 -32.76 -17.91 -13.50
N GLY A 438 -32.16 -16.74 -13.25
CA GLY A 438 -32.73 -15.65 -12.46
C GLY A 438 -32.65 -15.85 -10.95
N VAL A 439 -31.87 -16.83 -10.47
CA VAL A 439 -31.61 -17.09 -9.05
C VAL A 439 -30.17 -16.67 -8.73
N ASP A 440 -29.99 -16.05 -7.57
CA ASP A 440 -28.67 -15.66 -7.07
C ASP A 440 -27.74 -16.88 -6.92
N GLU A 441 -26.49 -16.75 -7.35
CA GLU A 441 -25.43 -17.70 -7.07
C GLU A 441 -24.77 -17.44 -5.72
N THR A 442 -23.85 -18.31 -5.31
CA THR A 442 -23.02 -18.10 -4.14
C THR A 442 -21.54 -18.16 -4.48
N LEU A 443 -20.74 -17.40 -3.74
CA LEU A 443 -19.28 -17.50 -3.78
C LEU A 443 -18.72 -17.64 -2.36
N THR A 444 -17.52 -18.18 -2.27
CA THR A 444 -16.70 -18.11 -1.04
C THR A 444 -15.68 -17.00 -1.22
N LEU A 445 -15.59 -16.06 -0.28
CA LEU A 445 -14.50 -15.09 -0.21
C LEU A 445 -13.44 -15.63 0.74
N LYS A 446 -12.20 -15.74 0.27
CA LYS A 446 -11.05 -16.03 1.11
C LYS A 446 -10.04 -14.90 1.01
N VAL A 447 -9.64 -14.34 2.15
CA VAL A 447 -8.66 -13.24 2.21
C VAL A 447 -7.61 -13.49 3.28
N GLN A 448 -6.41 -13.00 3.03
CA GLN A 448 -5.37 -12.82 4.04
C GLN A 448 -5.26 -11.35 4.38
N LEU A 449 -5.35 -11.05 5.68
CA LEU A 449 -5.20 -9.72 6.23
C LEU A 449 -3.88 -9.67 6.99
N LYS A 450 -3.04 -8.69 6.69
CA LYS A 450 -1.71 -8.51 7.29
C LYS A 450 -1.63 -7.21 8.10
N GLY A 451 -0.53 -7.00 8.80
CA GLY A 451 -0.21 -5.74 9.46
C GLY A 451 -0.79 -5.54 10.86
N TYR A 452 -1.71 -6.40 11.28
CA TYR A 452 -2.35 -6.35 12.59
C TYR A 452 -2.45 -7.73 13.21
N THR A 453 -2.39 -7.80 14.53
CA THR A 453 -2.74 -9.01 15.27
C THR A 453 -4.26 -9.22 15.25
N LYS A 454 -4.71 -10.44 15.57
CA LYS A 454 -6.13 -10.75 15.71
C LYS A 454 -6.83 -9.83 16.73
N ASP A 455 -6.19 -9.59 17.87
CA ASP A 455 -6.71 -8.71 18.92
C ASP A 455 -6.83 -7.26 18.44
N GLU A 456 -5.88 -6.79 17.62
CA GLU A 456 -5.94 -5.45 17.01
C GLU A 456 -7.07 -5.34 15.99
N PHE A 457 -7.29 -6.35 15.15
CA PHE A 457 -8.43 -6.38 14.22
C PHE A 457 -9.77 -6.30 14.97
N GLU A 458 -9.91 -7.04 16.08
CA GLU A 458 -11.12 -7.02 16.91
C GLU A 458 -11.30 -5.69 17.64
N ALA A 459 -10.23 -5.18 18.28
CA ALA A 459 -10.27 -3.92 19.03
C ALA A 459 -10.61 -2.72 18.15
N GLN A 460 -10.19 -2.75 16.89
CA GLN A 460 -10.46 -1.71 15.89
C GLN A 460 -11.78 -1.92 15.14
N GLN A 461 -12.53 -2.99 15.45
CA GLN A 461 -13.82 -3.31 14.83
C GLN A 461 -13.75 -3.32 13.30
N MET A 462 -12.66 -3.86 12.74
CA MET A 462 -12.49 -3.87 11.30
C MET A 462 -13.54 -4.75 10.62
N THR A 463 -13.99 -4.31 9.46
CA THR A 463 -15.01 -5.03 8.68
C THR A 463 -14.58 -5.24 7.23
N ILE A 464 -15.15 -6.26 6.59
CA ILE A 464 -14.85 -6.63 5.20
C ILE A 464 -16.07 -6.33 4.34
N SER A 465 -15.83 -5.79 3.14
CA SER A 465 -16.86 -5.74 2.09
C SER A 465 -16.37 -6.41 0.82
N LEU A 466 -17.31 -6.85 0.00
CA LEU A 466 -17.06 -7.42 -1.32
C LEU A 466 -18.01 -6.81 -2.35
N LYS A 467 -17.44 -6.37 -3.46
CA LYS A 467 -18.17 -6.07 -4.69
C LYS A 467 -17.90 -7.12 -5.76
N VAL A 468 -18.94 -7.42 -6.54
CA VAL A 468 -18.89 -8.21 -7.78
C VAL A 468 -19.46 -7.35 -8.91
N ASP A 469 -18.63 -7.05 -9.91
CA ASP A 469 -18.97 -6.13 -11.01
C ASP A 469 -19.60 -4.81 -10.52
N ASP A 470 -18.92 -4.16 -9.58
CA ASP A 470 -19.33 -2.91 -8.90
C ASP A 470 -20.57 -3.01 -7.98
N ASN A 471 -21.28 -4.16 -7.97
CA ASN A 471 -22.40 -4.39 -7.06
C ASN A 471 -21.89 -4.87 -5.70
N MET A 472 -22.28 -4.17 -4.63
CA MET A 472 -21.95 -4.60 -3.26
C MET A 472 -22.76 -5.85 -2.89
N VAL A 473 -22.08 -6.97 -2.67
CA VAL A 473 -22.69 -8.26 -2.29
C VAL A 473 -22.45 -8.61 -0.83
N LEU A 474 -21.40 -8.04 -0.23
CA LEU A 474 -21.11 -8.10 1.20
C LEU A 474 -20.76 -6.69 1.67
N SER A 475 -21.45 -6.16 2.67
CA SER A 475 -21.24 -4.78 3.13
C SER A 475 -20.87 -4.75 4.61
N LYS A 476 -19.64 -4.31 4.89
CA LYS A 476 -19.10 -4.06 6.24
C LYS A 476 -19.39 -5.20 7.21
N GLN A 477 -19.14 -6.43 6.76
CA GLN A 477 -19.30 -7.62 7.58
C GLN A 477 -18.18 -7.69 8.62
N SER A 478 -18.54 -7.74 9.89
CA SER A 478 -17.60 -8.06 10.97
C SER A 478 -17.20 -9.53 10.87
N PHE A 479 -15.91 -9.80 11.03
CA PHE A 479 -15.36 -11.17 11.04
C PHE A 479 -14.79 -11.58 12.40
N LEU A 480 -14.64 -10.62 13.33
CA LEU A 480 -14.26 -10.85 14.72
C LEU A 480 -15.26 -10.19 15.69
N PRO A 481 -15.56 -10.83 16.83
CA PRO A 481 -15.25 -12.22 17.14
C PRO A 481 -16.00 -13.18 16.19
N SER A 482 -15.40 -14.33 15.87
CA SER A 482 -15.98 -15.32 14.95
C SER A 482 -17.19 -16.00 15.58
N THR A 483 -18.39 -15.44 15.41
CA THR A 483 -19.64 -15.95 16.00
C THR A 483 -20.58 -16.60 14.98
N GLU A 484 -20.36 -16.36 13.69
CA GLU A 484 -21.17 -16.90 12.59
C GLU A 484 -20.57 -18.21 12.05
N SER A 485 -21.43 -19.17 11.70
CA SER A 485 -21.00 -20.46 11.16
C SER A 485 -20.43 -20.39 9.74
N THR A 486 -20.72 -19.31 9.02
CA THR A 486 -20.26 -19.06 7.64
C THR A 486 -18.91 -18.36 7.57
N ILE A 487 -18.42 -17.81 8.69
CA ILE A 487 -17.15 -17.10 8.78
C ILE A 487 -16.15 -17.93 9.58
N GLU A 488 -15.01 -18.23 8.96
CA GLU A 488 -13.87 -18.86 9.60
C GLU A 488 -12.70 -17.89 9.66
N VAL A 489 -12.13 -17.67 10.86
CA VAL A 489 -10.94 -16.85 11.05
C VAL A 489 -9.82 -17.69 11.68
N LYS A 490 -8.67 -17.73 11.01
CA LYS A 490 -7.45 -18.42 11.44
C LYS A 490 -6.29 -17.44 11.53
N ASP A 491 -5.33 -17.69 12.40
CA ASP A 491 -4.06 -16.96 12.36
C ASP A 491 -3.30 -17.35 11.08
N LEU A 492 -2.57 -16.40 10.48
CA LEU A 492 -1.75 -16.69 9.31
C LEU A 492 -0.55 -17.55 9.70
N GLU A 493 -0.40 -18.70 9.03
CA GLU A 493 0.70 -19.61 9.30
C GLU A 493 2.04 -18.90 9.01
N LYS A 494 2.95 -18.90 10.00
CA LYS A 494 4.28 -18.25 9.94
C LYS A 494 4.29 -16.72 9.98
N HIS A 495 3.16 -16.08 10.27
CA HIS A 495 3.07 -14.65 10.47
C HIS A 495 2.59 -14.34 11.90
N GLU A 496 3.24 -13.38 12.56
CA GLU A 496 2.78 -12.87 13.86
C GLU A 496 1.64 -11.87 13.69
N TYR A 497 1.64 -11.14 12.57
CA TYR A 497 0.71 -10.05 12.28
C TYR A 497 -0.17 -10.38 11.08
N GLY A 498 -1.21 -11.18 11.32
CA GLY A 498 -2.29 -11.32 10.35
C GLY A 498 -3.21 -12.50 10.59
N VAL A 499 -4.33 -12.46 9.87
CA VAL A 499 -5.37 -13.49 9.91
C VAL A 499 -5.80 -13.89 8.50
N GLU A 500 -6.18 -15.15 8.35
CA GLU A 500 -6.91 -15.66 7.20
C GLU A 500 -8.40 -15.65 7.52
N VAL A 501 -9.20 -14.99 6.70
CA VAL A 501 -10.65 -14.91 6.84
C VAL A 501 -11.29 -15.61 5.64
N THR A 502 -12.17 -16.57 5.91
CA THR A 502 -12.99 -17.25 4.89
C THR A 502 -14.45 -17.02 5.19
N ILE A 503 -15.19 -16.45 4.24
CA ILE A 503 -16.62 -16.20 4.32
C ILE A 503 -17.28 -17.02 3.22
N ASN A 504 -18.05 -18.03 3.62
CA ASN A 504 -18.73 -18.95 2.72
C ASN A 504 -20.14 -18.46 2.36
N ASP A 505 -20.67 -18.99 1.26
CA ASP A 505 -22.07 -18.82 0.84
C ASP A 505 -22.52 -17.36 0.68
N ILE A 506 -21.63 -16.47 0.19
CA ILE A 506 -21.96 -15.07 -0.10
C ILE A 506 -22.88 -15.04 -1.31
N PRO A 507 -24.14 -14.57 -1.19
CA PRO A 507 -25.06 -14.48 -2.32
C PRO A 507 -24.60 -13.40 -3.29
N ILE A 508 -24.65 -13.71 -4.59
CA ILE A 508 -24.36 -12.78 -5.67
C ILE A 508 -25.49 -12.82 -6.71
N PRO A 509 -25.80 -11.71 -7.39
CA PRO A 509 -26.84 -11.71 -8.42
C PRO A 509 -26.49 -12.62 -9.59
N ASP A 510 -27.53 -13.20 -10.20
CA ASP A 510 -27.42 -14.05 -11.40
C ASP A 510 -26.40 -13.50 -12.41
N LEU A 511 -25.34 -14.27 -12.66
CA LEU A 511 -24.25 -13.89 -13.56
C LEU A 511 -24.63 -14.06 -15.04
N GLY A 512 -25.72 -14.76 -15.35
CA GLY A 512 -26.23 -14.94 -16.71
C GLY A 512 -25.23 -15.64 -17.63
N GLU A 513 -24.79 -14.94 -18.68
CA GLU A 513 -23.81 -15.46 -19.66
C GLU A 513 -22.38 -14.95 -19.38
N LYS A 514 -22.14 -14.26 -18.27
CA LYS A 514 -20.81 -13.75 -17.95
C LYS A 514 -19.86 -14.92 -17.71
N MET A 515 -18.70 -14.86 -18.36
CA MET A 515 -17.57 -15.77 -18.11
C MET A 515 -16.50 -15.13 -17.22
N LYS A 516 -16.58 -13.82 -17.01
CA LYS A 516 -15.62 -13.06 -16.20
C LYS A 516 -16.35 -12.06 -15.32
N ILE A 517 -15.86 -11.91 -14.11
CA ILE A 517 -16.34 -10.94 -13.12
C ILE A 517 -15.15 -10.19 -12.51
N THR A 518 -15.39 -8.99 -12.01
CA THR A 518 -14.44 -8.24 -11.20
C THR A 518 -14.80 -8.38 -9.73
N LEU A 519 -13.89 -8.95 -8.95
CA LEU A 519 -13.98 -9.02 -7.49
C LEU A 519 -13.23 -7.83 -6.90
N THR A 520 -13.88 -7.07 -6.02
CA THR A 520 -13.21 -6.01 -5.25
C THR A 520 -13.52 -6.19 -3.77
N ALA A 521 -12.50 -6.58 -3.00
CA ALA A 521 -12.59 -6.72 -1.56
C ALA A 521 -12.01 -5.50 -0.86
N TYR A 522 -12.65 -5.08 0.23
CA TYR A 522 -12.30 -3.90 1.00
C TYR A 522 -12.18 -4.23 2.47
N ILE A 523 -11.23 -3.60 3.17
CA ILE A 523 -11.23 -3.50 4.63
C ILE A 523 -11.58 -2.08 5.04
N TYR A 524 -12.48 -1.98 5.99
CA TYR A 524 -12.89 -0.74 6.61
C TYR A 524 -12.33 -0.63 8.03
N LEU A 525 -11.86 0.57 8.35
CA LEU A 525 -11.45 1.01 9.67
C LEU A 525 -12.20 2.31 9.97
N ASN A 526 -12.93 2.37 11.09
CA ASN A 526 -13.75 3.53 11.46
C ASN A 526 -14.67 4.01 10.32
N GLU A 527 -15.39 3.08 9.67
CA GLU A 527 -16.29 3.33 8.54
C GLU A 527 -15.64 3.73 7.21
N GLU A 528 -14.32 3.94 7.18
CA GLU A 528 -13.56 4.38 6.02
C GLU A 528 -12.85 3.20 5.36
N ASN A 529 -12.97 3.10 4.03
CA ASN A 529 -12.24 2.09 3.27
C ASN A 529 -10.76 2.43 3.34
N PHE A 530 -10.01 1.62 4.07
CA PHE A 530 -8.58 1.86 4.22
C PHE A 530 -7.73 0.94 3.35
N SER A 531 -8.19 -0.25 2.97
CA SER A 531 -7.41 -1.23 2.19
C SER A 531 -8.26 -1.92 1.12
N VAL A 532 -7.70 -2.16 -0.06
CA VAL A 532 -8.42 -2.71 -1.21
C VAL A 532 -7.61 -3.75 -1.98
N HIS A 533 -8.31 -4.80 -2.44
CA HIS A 533 -7.80 -5.70 -3.46
C HIS A 533 -8.84 -5.88 -4.56
N LYS A 534 -8.43 -5.65 -5.82
CA LYS A 534 -9.30 -5.72 -6.99
C LYS A 534 -8.69 -6.60 -8.06
N GLU A 535 -9.42 -7.61 -8.49
CA GLU A 535 -8.97 -8.53 -9.53
C GLU A 535 -10.11 -8.93 -10.46
N ARG A 536 -9.78 -9.14 -11.74
CA ARG A 536 -10.71 -9.70 -12.72
C ARG A 536 -10.46 -11.20 -12.85
N VAL A 537 -11.47 -12.01 -12.59
CA VAL A 537 -11.38 -13.47 -12.60
C VAL A 537 -12.26 -14.07 -13.69
N THR A 538 -11.94 -15.29 -14.10
CA THR A 538 -12.78 -16.12 -14.95
C THR A 538 -13.65 -16.99 -14.06
N ILE A 539 -14.94 -17.11 -14.32
CA ILE A 539 -15.81 -17.98 -13.51
C ILE A 539 -15.47 -19.44 -13.83
N LYS A 540 -15.22 -20.24 -12.79
CA LYS A 540 -15.12 -21.71 -12.89
C LYS A 540 -16.53 -22.27 -12.84
N ALA A 541 -17.00 -22.85 -13.94
CA ALA A 541 -18.28 -23.55 -13.96
C ALA A 541 -18.09 -25.00 -13.47
N ASP A 542 -19.18 -25.64 -13.04
CA ASP A 542 -19.14 -27.08 -12.74
C ASP A 542 -18.72 -27.88 -13.98
N GLY A 543 -17.95 -28.94 -13.76
CA GLY A 543 -17.74 -29.95 -14.78
C GLY A 543 -19.06 -30.63 -15.16
N VAL A 544 -19.13 -31.18 -16.37
CA VAL A 544 -20.35 -31.81 -16.89
C VAL A 544 -20.08 -33.23 -17.32
N LYS A 545 -20.86 -34.16 -16.79
CA LYS A 545 -20.93 -35.53 -17.28
C LYS A 545 -22.24 -35.74 -18.03
N ALA A 546 -22.13 -35.90 -19.34
CA ALA A 546 -23.24 -36.22 -20.22
C ALA A 546 -23.26 -37.72 -20.53
N THR A 547 -24.37 -38.40 -20.27
CA THR A 547 -24.57 -39.81 -20.65
C THR A 547 -25.57 -39.88 -21.79
N MET A 548 -25.13 -40.34 -22.94
CA MET A 548 -25.94 -40.53 -24.14
C MET A 548 -26.34 -41.99 -24.30
N THR A 549 -27.63 -42.24 -24.53
CA THR A 549 -28.19 -43.58 -24.75
C THR A 549 -29.05 -43.57 -26.02
N GLY A 550 -28.72 -44.41 -27.00
CA GLY A 550 -29.48 -44.51 -28.27
C GLY A 550 -29.18 -45.81 -29.02
N SER A 551 -30.16 -46.35 -29.75
CA SER A 551 -30.07 -47.55 -30.63
C SER A 551 -29.16 -48.70 -30.14
N GLY A 552 -29.17 -49.00 -28.84
CA GLY A 552 -28.41 -50.10 -28.24
C GLY A 552 -27.02 -49.75 -27.70
N ASN A 553 -26.60 -48.48 -27.74
CA ASN A 553 -25.30 -48.02 -27.24
C ASN A 553 -25.44 -46.94 -26.17
N THR A 554 -24.49 -46.96 -25.23
CA THR A 554 -24.30 -45.91 -24.23
C THR A 554 -22.91 -45.29 -24.38
N MET A 555 -22.84 -43.97 -24.36
CA MET A 555 -21.60 -43.19 -24.34
C MET A 555 -21.64 -42.23 -23.16
N VAL A 556 -20.56 -42.14 -22.41
CA VAL A 556 -20.39 -41.18 -21.31
C VAL A 556 -19.31 -40.19 -21.69
N LEU A 557 -19.63 -38.91 -21.60
CA LEU A 557 -18.71 -37.81 -21.86
C LEU A 557 -18.56 -37.02 -20.56
N THR A 558 -17.35 -36.96 -20.01
CA THR A 558 -17.06 -36.21 -18.78
C THR A 558 -16.16 -35.04 -19.14
N PHE A 559 -16.61 -33.81 -18.87
CA PHE A 559 -15.87 -32.57 -19.10
C PHE A 559 -15.40 -32.00 -17.77
N ASP A 560 -14.10 -31.78 -17.68
CA ASP A 560 -13.40 -31.09 -16.60
C ASP A 560 -13.14 -29.65 -17.06
N ASP A 561 -13.92 -28.70 -16.52
CA ASP A 561 -13.77 -27.28 -16.86
C ASP A 561 -12.44 -26.70 -16.36
N LYS A 562 -11.91 -27.19 -15.22
CA LYS A 562 -10.63 -26.73 -14.64
C LYS A 562 -9.45 -27.00 -15.58
N ARG A 563 -9.43 -28.18 -16.20
CA ARG A 563 -8.36 -28.59 -17.13
C ARG A 563 -8.74 -28.38 -18.60
N ARG A 564 -9.97 -27.92 -18.86
CA ARG A 564 -10.57 -27.85 -20.20
C ARG A 564 -10.40 -29.16 -20.97
N ALA A 565 -10.53 -30.27 -20.25
CA ALA A 565 -10.26 -31.61 -20.75
C ALA A 565 -11.55 -32.45 -20.74
N GLN A 566 -11.68 -33.36 -21.70
CA GLN A 566 -12.84 -34.23 -21.78
C GLN A 566 -12.41 -35.70 -21.86
N LYS A 567 -13.15 -36.56 -21.18
CA LYS A 567 -13.06 -38.03 -21.27
C LYS A 567 -14.27 -38.56 -22.02
N ILE A 568 -14.07 -39.51 -22.92
CA ILE A 568 -15.11 -40.18 -23.69
C ILE A 568 -15.01 -41.69 -23.40
N GLU A 569 -16.10 -42.26 -22.93
CA GLU A 569 -16.22 -43.67 -22.58
C GLU A 569 -17.35 -44.31 -23.40
N SER A 570 -17.06 -45.42 -24.07
CA SER A 570 -18.07 -46.19 -24.80
C SER A 570 -17.69 -47.66 -24.85
N ALA A 571 -18.66 -48.55 -24.63
CA ALA A 571 -18.45 -50.00 -24.73
C ALA A 571 -18.04 -50.46 -26.14
N GLN A 572 -18.25 -49.63 -27.17
CA GLN A 572 -17.83 -49.91 -28.55
C GLN A 572 -16.38 -49.48 -28.83
N MET A 573 -15.78 -48.68 -27.96
CA MET A 573 -14.38 -48.27 -28.11
C MET A 573 -13.48 -49.24 -27.34
N PRO A 574 -12.31 -49.62 -27.92
CA PRO A 574 -11.38 -50.53 -27.25
C PRO A 574 -10.72 -49.90 -26.02
N SER A 575 -10.77 -48.58 -25.89
CA SER A 575 -10.30 -47.80 -24.74
C SER A 575 -11.05 -46.48 -24.66
N ASP A 576 -10.91 -45.80 -23.52
CA ASP A 576 -11.31 -44.40 -23.39
C ASP A 576 -10.58 -43.53 -24.42
N ALA A 577 -11.18 -42.39 -24.75
CA ALA A 577 -10.55 -41.32 -25.50
C ALA A 577 -10.58 -40.02 -24.69
N TYR A 578 -9.64 -39.12 -24.94
CA TYR A 578 -9.59 -37.82 -24.28
C TYR A 578 -9.40 -36.69 -25.28
N THR A 579 -9.81 -35.48 -24.91
CA THR A 579 -9.59 -34.28 -25.72
C THR A 579 -9.25 -33.08 -24.84
N ASP A 580 -8.55 -32.10 -25.42
CA ASP A 580 -8.21 -30.83 -24.76
C ASP A 580 -8.72 -29.61 -25.54
N ASP A 581 -8.58 -28.42 -24.95
CA ASP A 581 -8.93 -27.15 -25.57
C ASP A 581 -7.97 -26.68 -26.67
N SER A 582 -6.79 -27.30 -26.74
CA SER A 582 -5.80 -27.10 -27.79
C SER A 582 -6.15 -27.86 -29.09
N GLY A 583 -7.28 -28.58 -29.10
CA GLY A 583 -7.79 -29.29 -30.26
C GLY A 583 -7.10 -30.64 -30.51
N TYR A 584 -6.44 -31.21 -29.49
CA TYR A 584 -5.89 -32.56 -29.56
C TYR A 584 -6.92 -33.61 -29.10
N MET A 585 -6.86 -34.77 -29.75
CA MET A 585 -7.53 -35.99 -29.31
C MET A 585 -6.47 -37.04 -28.95
N TYR A 586 -6.70 -37.71 -27.83
CA TYR A 586 -5.84 -38.71 -27.22
C TYR A 586 -6.54 -40.05 -27.31
N ILE A 587 -5.90 -41.03 -27.94
CA ILE A 587 -6.44 -42.40 -28.07
C ILE A 587 -5.34 -43.41 -27.74
N SER A 588 -5.72 -44.54 -27.16
CA SER A 588 -4.79 -45.64 -26.93
C SER A 588 -4.76 -46.55 -28.14
N THR A 589 -3.56 -46.92 -28.58
CA THR A 589 -3.37 -47.90 -29.66
C THR A 589 -2.56 -49.09 -29.14
N PRO A 590 -2.87 -50.32 -29.57
CA PRO A 590 -2.15 -51.51 -29.10
C PRO A 590 -0.63 -51.50 -29.37
N LYS A 591 -0.18 -50.75 -30.39
CA LYS A 591 1.23 -50.73 -30.83
C LYS A 591 2.04 -49.56 -30.32
N GLN A 592 1.43 -48.40 -30.09
CA GLN A 592 2.14 -47.15 -29.78
C GLN A 592 1.78 -46.58 -28.41
N GLY A 593 0.92 -47.26 -27.65
CA GLY A 593 0.36 -46.72 -26.41
C GLY A 593 -0.55 -45.54 -26.70
N TRP A 594 -0.56 -44.57 -25.79
CA TRP A 594 -1.30 -43.32 -25.97
C TRP A 594 -0.64 -42.43 -27.03
N VAL A 595 -1.43 -42.05 -28.02
CA VAL A 595 -1.05 -41.09 -29.05
C VAL A 595 -1.99 -39.90 -29.03
N LYS A 596 -1.46 -38.71 -29.30
CA LYS A 596 -2.27 -37.50 -29.46
C LYS A 596 -2.17 -36.98 -30.90
N MET A 597 -3.30 -36.55 -31.43
CA MET A 597 -3.39 -35.97 -32.77
C MET A 597 -4.21 -34.68 -32.74
N HIS A 598 -3.74 -33.65 -33.44
CA HIS A 598 -4.48 -32.40 -33.54
C HIS A 598 -5.63 -32.57 -34.54
N VAL A 599 -6.87 -32.58 -34.06
CA VAL A 599 -8.00 -33.04 -34.85
C VAL A 599 -8.32 -32.09 -36.00
N GLY A 600 -8.14 -30.77 -35.82
CA GLY A 600 -8.29 -29.80 -36.91
C GLY A 600 -7.31 -30.01 -38.08
N LYS A 601 -6.10 -30.53 -37.82
CA LYS A 601 -5.11 -30.83 -38.86
C LYS A 601 -5.40 -32.19 -39.53
N PHE A 602 -5.96 -33.12 -38.78
CA PHE A 602 -6.35 -34.45 -39.25
C PHE A 602 -7.62 -34.42 -40.13
N MET A 603 -8.67 -33.73 -39.67
CA MET A 603 -9.98 -33.61 -40.34
C MET A 603 -9.92 -32.87 -41.68
N GLY A 604 -8.89 -32.03 -41.90
CA GLY A 604 -8.67 -31.39 -43.19
C GLY A 604 -8.43 -32.38 -44.35
N ASN A 605 -8.07 -33.64 -44.08
CA ASN A 605 -7.66 -34.58 -45.13
C ASN A 605 -8.25 -36.01 -45.08
N ALA A 606 -8.74 -36.55 -43.96
CA ALA A 606 -9.20 -37.95 -43.96
C ALA A 606 -10.06 -38.33 -42.75
N MET A 607 -11.39 -38.25 -42.83
CA MET A 607 -12.34 -39.27 -42.34
C MET A 607 -13.80 -38.78 -42.43
N PRO A 608 -14.76 -39.60 -42.88
CA PRO A 608 -16.17 -39.41 -42.56
C PRO A 608 -16.40 -39.90 -41.13
N MET A 609 -16.38 -39.00 -40.15
CA MET A 609 -16.87 -39.33 -38.82
C MET A 609 -18.37 -39.62 -38.87
N VAL A 610 -18.84 -40.50 -37.99
CA VAL A 610 -20.28 -40.70 -37.74
C VAL A 610 -20.87 -39.31 -37.48
N PRO A 611 -21.76 -38.81 -38.34
CA PRO A 611 -22.40 -37.54 -38.09
C PRO A 611 -23.15 -37.72 -36.78
N ILE A 612 -22.74 -37.01 -35.71
CA ILE A 612 -23.71 -36.69 -34.66
C ILE A 612 -24.76 -35.92 -35.44
N PRO A 613 -26.01 -36.40 -35.55
CA PRO A 613 -27.03 -35.72 -36.32
C PRO A 613 -27.29 -34.38 -35.65
N ALA A 614 -26.57 -33.35 -36.12
CA ALA A 614 -26.75 -31.99 -35.70
C ALA A 614 -28.11 -31.58 -36.23
N ASN A 615 -29.11 -31.56 -35.36
CA ASN A 615 -30.37 -30.93 -35.67
C ASN A 615 -30.07 -29.44 -35.88
N PRO A 616 -30.27 -28.88 -37.09
CA PRO A 616 -29.92 -27.49 -37.36
C PRO A 616 -30.59 -26.51 -36.39
N ALA A 617 -31.80 -26.85 -35.88
CA ALA A 617 -32.49 -26.07 -34.86
C ALA A 617 -31.75 -25.99 -33.52
N LEU A 618 -31.09 -27.08 -33.09
CA LEU A 618 -30.28 -27.06 -31.85
C LEU A 618 -28.99 -26.24 -32.07
N ASN A 619 -28.40 -26.32 -33.26
CA ASN A 619 -27.22 -25.52 -33.61
C ASN A 619 -27.54 -24.03 -33.71
N GLU A 620 -28.73 -23.66 -34.21
CA GLU A 620 -29.15 -22.26 -34.29
C GLU A 620 -29.28 -21.65 -32.88
N MET A 621 -29.84 -22.41 -31.92
CA MET A 621 -29.89 -22.02 -30.51
C MET A 621 -28.48 -21.86 -29.89
N VAL A 622 -27.51 -22.73 -30.22
CA VAL A 622 -26.12 -22.59 -29.74
C VAL A 622 -25.37 -21.45 -30.42
N SER A 623 -25.53 -21.26 -31.72
CA SER A 623 -24.78 -20.28 -32.53
C SER A 623 -25.10 -18.83 -32.16
N SER A 624 -26.28 -18.58 -31.56
CA SER A 624 -26.66 -17.27 -31.04
C SER A 624 -25.90 -16.84 -29.76
N SER A 625 -25.21 -17.77 -29.09
CA SER A 625 -24.48 -17.52 -27.82
C SER A 625 -23.03 -17.00 -27.98
N GLY A 626 -22.60 -16.66 -29.21
CA GLY A 626 -21.35 -15.90 -29.45
C GLY A 626 -20.03 -16.60 -29.08
N THR A 627 -20.03 -17.88 -28.67
CA THR A 627 -18.80 -18.60 -28.34
C THR A 627 -18.27 -19.38 -29.54
N ASN A 628 -17.02 -19.10 -29.94
CA ASN A 628 -16.24 -19.90 -30.89
C ASN A 628 -15.96 -21.27 -30.26
N SER A 629 -16.96 -22.16 -30.25
CA SER A 629 -16.81 -23.53 -29.80
C SER A 629 -16.03 -24.31 -30.85
N GLY A 630 -14.88 -24.85 -30.44
CA GLY A 630 -14.12 -25.79 -31.25
C GLY A 630 -15.05 -26.88 -31.77
N MET A 631 -14.96 -27.14 -33.08
CA MET A 631 -15.86 -27.92 -33.94
C MET A 631 -16.22 -29.34 -33.47
N PHE A 632 -15.71 -29.78 -32.31
CA PHE A 632 -15.59 -31.18 -32.00
C PHE A 632 -16.57 -31.72 -30.96
N PHE A 633 -17.01 -30.98 -29.95
CA PHE A 633 -17.80 -31.63 -28.87
C PHE A 633 -18.86 -30.72 -28.24
N PRO A 634 -19.99 -30.51 -28.92
CA PRO A 634 -21.05 -29.65 -28.42
C PRO A 634 -21.88 -30.29 -27.29
N ILE A 635 -21.84 -31.62 -27.07
CA ILE A 635 -22.78 -32.28 -26.15
C ILE A 635 -22.59 -31.90 -24.68
N THR A 636 -21.38 -32.03 -24.13
CA THR A 636 -21.11 -31.58 -22.74
C THR A 636 -21.29 -30.07 -22.62
N GLN A 637 -20.94 -29.32 -23.68
CA GLN A 637 -21.20 -27.89 -23.77
C GLN A 637 -22.68 -27.55 -23.83
N TRP A 638 -23.56 -28.39 -24.40
CA TRP A 638 -25.01 -28.15 -24.41
C TRP A 638 -25.58 -28.15 -23.00
N GLY A 639 -25.06 -29.00 -22.10
CA GLY A 639 -25.39 -28.90 -20.67
C GLY A 639 -25.02 -27.53 -20.08
N LEU A 640 -23.89 -26.97 -20.53
CA LEU A 640 -23.39 -25.64 -20.13
C LEU A 640 -23.96 -24.47 -20.94
N GLN A 641 -24.62 -24.68 -22.07
CA GLN A 641 -25.06 -23.60 -22.99
C GLN A 641 -26.57 -23.51 -23.11
N PHE A 642 -27.28 -24.64 -23.10
CA PHE A 642 -28.74 -24.60 -23.16
C PHE A 642 -29.31 -24.10 -21.84
N ARG A 643 -30.02 -22.98 -21.94
CA ARG A 643 -30.69 -22.32 -20.83
C ARG A 643 -32.19 -22.46 -20.98
N LYS A 644 -32.87 -22.66 -19.86
CA LYS A 644 -34.34 -22.73 -19.78
C LYS A 644 -35.00 -21.55 -20.50
N VAL A 645 -34.51 -20.33 -20.29
CA VAL A 645 -35.05 -19.09 -20.90
C VAL A 645 -35.07 -19.13 -22.42
N ALA A 646 -34.04 -19.71 -23.07
CA ALA A 646 -34.00 -19.84 -24.52
C ALA A 646 -35.14 -20.71 -25.06
N PHE A 647 -35.57 -21.73 -24.30
CA PHE A 647 -36.71 -22.58 -24.65
C PHE A 647 -38.05 -21.94 -24.27
N GLU A 648 -38.09 -21.09 -23.24
CA GLU A 648 -39.30 -20.33 -22.87
C GLU A 648 -39.69 -19.30 -23.92
N ASN A 649 -38.70 -18.67 -24.54
CA ASN A 649 -38.91 -17.64 -25.57
C ASN A 649 -39.15 -18.22 -26.97
N ASN A 650 -38.96 -19.53 -27.17
CA ASN A 650 -39.11 -20.16 -28.48
C ASN A 650 -40.52 -20.75 -28.67
N THR A 651 -41.27 -20.19 -29.63
CA THR A 651 -42.66 -20.60 -29.95
C THR A 651 -42.80 -22.02 -30.48
N ASN A 652 -41.70 -22.66 -30.92
CA ASN A 652 -41.70 -24.04 -31.39
C ASN A 652 -41.69 -25.06 -30.23
N PHE A 653 -41.54 -24.61 -28.98
CA PHE A 653 -41.57 -25.45 -27.79
C PHE A 653 -42.81 -25.21 -26.94
N LYS A 654 -43.41 -26.31 -26.48
CA LYS A 654 -44.45 -26.30 -25.46
C LYS A 654 -43.85 -26.58 -24.09
N LYS A 655 -44.03 -25.64 -23.15
CA LYS A 655 -43.65 -25.78 -21.74
C LYS A 655 -44.62 -26.67 -20.98
N GLN A 656 -44.09 -27.56 -20.15
CA GLN A 656 -44.83 -28.44 -19.24
C GLN A 656 -44.08 -28.57 -17.91
N LEU A 657 -44.77 -28.40 -16.78
CA LEU A 657 -44.20 -28.69 -15.47
C LEU A 657 -44.35 -30.18 -15.16
N VAL A 658 -43.27 -30.82 -14.74
CA VAL A 658 -43.21 -32.24 -14.38
C VAL A 658 -42.55 -32.42 -13.02
N ASN A 659 -42.84 -33.52 -12.32
CA ASN A 659 -42.16 -33.81 -11.05
C ASN A 659 -40.75 -34.33 -11.33
N CYS A 660 -39.75 -33.75 -10.67
CA CYS A 660 -38.40 -34.31 -10.58
C CYS A 660 -38.32 -35.36 -9.46
N ASP A 661 -37.13 -35.95 -9.31
CA ASP A 661 -36.73 -36.64 -8.07
C ASP A 661 -36.94 -35.71 -6.85
N LYS A 662 -37.44 -36.25 -5.74
CA LYS A 662 -37.65 -35.54 -4.45
C LYS A 662 -38.74 -34.44 -4.41
N ALA A 663 -39.81 -34.57 -5.20
CA ALA A 663 -41.01 -33.71 -5.14
C ALA A 663 -40.86 -32.26 -5.64
N GLU A 664 -39.71 -31.88 -6.19
CA GLU A 664 -39.49 -30.59 -6.84
C GLU A 664 -40.09 -30.57 -8.27
N LYS A 665 -40.39 -29.37 -8.79
CA LYS A 665 -40.97 -29.19 -10.13
C LYS A 665 -39.89 -28.86 -11.16
N CYS A 666 -39.73 -29.74 -12.14
CA CYS A 666 -38.86 -29.54 -13.30
C CYS A 666 -39.65 -28.91 -14.44
N THR A 667 -38.95 -28.20 -15.32
CA THR A 667 -39.56 -27.62 -16.52
C THR A 667 -39.18 -28.44 -17.74
N LYS A 668 -40.16 -29.09 -18.37
CA LYS A 668 -39.99 -29.85 -19.61
C LYS A 668 -40.47 -29.02 -20.79
N PHE A 669 -39.66 -28.92 -21.84
CA PHE A 669 -40.03 -28.36 -23.13
C PHE A 669 -40.16 -29.48 -24.15
N ILE A 670 -41.22 -29.44 -24.95
CA ILE A 670 -41.51 -30.41 -26.01
C ILE A 670 -41.62 -29.65 -27.32
N GLY A 671 -40.77 -29.96 -28.29
CA GLY A 671 -40.85 -29.35 -29.61
C GLY A 671 -42.10 -29.82 -30.35
N ILE A 672 -42.94 -28.88 -30.77
CA ILE A 672 -44.27 -29.12 -31.34
C ILE A 672 -44.40 -28.77 -32.83
N ALA A 673 -43.40 -28.13 -33.41
CA ALA A 673 -43.39 -27.70 -34.81
C ALA A 673 -41.97 -27.66 -35.36
N GLY A 674 -41.84 -27.51 -36.68
CA GLY A 674 -40.56 -27.26 -37.34
C GLY A 674 -39.56 -28.42 -37.23
N GLN A 675 -38.28 -28.06 -37.19
CA GLN A 675 -37.16 -29.00 -37.02
C GLN A 675 -37.03 -29.48 -35.57
N GLU A 676 -37.74 -28.84 -34.64
CA GLU A 676 -37.76 -29.12 -33.21
C GLU A 676 -38.76 -30.23 -32.85
N SER A 677 -39.64 -30.61 -33.78
CA SER A 677 -40.62 -31.69 -33.57
C SER A 677 -39.94 -32.99 -33.12
N GLY A 678 -40.30 -33.46 -31.92
CA GLY A 678 -39.72 -34.66 -31.31
C GLY A 678 -38.49 -34.41 -30.41
N VAL A 679 -38.03 -33.16 -30.28
CA VAL A 679 -37.05 -32.75 -29.28
C VAL A 679 -37.75 -32.57 -27.93
N THR A 680 -37.17 -33.08 -26.85
CA THR A 680 -37.60 -32.74 -25.49
C THR A 680 -36.40 -32.33 -24.64
N ALA A 681 -36.52 -31.23 -23.91
CA ALA A 681 -35.52 -30.75 -22.98
C ALA A 681 -36.12 -30.67 -21.59
N LEU A 682 -35.48 -31.26 -20.59
CA LEU A 682 -35.90 -31.22 -19.19
C LEU A 682 -34.88 -30.39 -18.41
N PHE A 683 -35.35 -29.35 -17.75
CA PHE A 683 -34.54 -28.49 -16.90
C PHE A 683 -34.86 -28.75 -15.42
N SER A 684 -33.84 -28.70 -14.56
CA SER A 684 -33.96 -28.69 -13.11
C SER A 684 -34.78 -27.48 -12.64
N PRO A 685 -35.18 -27.42 -11.35
CA PRO A 685 -35.78 -26.22 -10.78
C PRO A 685 -34.91 -24.97 -10.99
N GLY A 686 -33.59 -25.10 -10.79
CA GLY A 686 -32.57 -24.07 -11.08
C GLY A 686 -32.23 -23.90 -12.57
N GLY A 687 -33.01 -24.47 -13.49
CA GLY A 687 -32.83 -24.16 -14.92
C GLY A 687 -31.61 -24.78 -15.60
N ARG A 688 -30.86 -25.69 -14.96
CA ARG A 688 -29.86 -26.56 -15.61
C ARG A 688 -30.50 -27.65 -16.44
N LEU A 689 -29.94 -27.92 -17.63
CA LEU A 689 -30.41 -29.01 -18.48
C LEU A 689 -30.12 -30.35 -17.79
N LYS A 690 -31.14 -31.11 -17.41
CA LYS A 690 -31.01 -32.48 -16.85
C LYS A 690 -31.09 -33.54 -17.93
N GLU A 691 -31.93 -33.35 -18.93
CA GLU A 691 -32.17 -34.33 -19.98
C GLU A 691 -32.48 -33.65 -21.31
N LEU A 692 -31.93 -34.20 -22.39
CA LEU A 692 -32.26 -33.82 -23.76
C LEU A 692 -32.54 -35.08 -24.57
N ASN A 693 -33.72 -35.19 -25.17
CA ASN A 693 -34.04 -36.22 -26.14
C ASN A 693 -34.18 -35.60 -27.52
N PHE A 694 -33.52 -36.15 -28.53
CA PHE A 694 -33.72 -35.80 -29.94
C PHE A 694 -33.34 -36.98 -30.82
N ASN A 695 -34.05 -37.18 -31.94
CA ASN A 695 -33.75 -38.24 -32.91
C ASN A 695 -33.58 -39.66 -32.31
N GLY A 696 -34.34 -39.99 -31.27
CA GLY A 696 -34.25 -41.29 -30.58
C GLY A 696 -33.02 -41.47 -29.67
N VAL A 697 -32.22 -40.42 -29.47
CA VAL A 697 -31.11 -40.38 -28.52
C VAL A 697 -31.56 -39.63 -27.28
N LYS A 698 -31.31 -40.22 -26.11
CA LYS A 698 -31.49 -39.60 -24.79
C LYS A 698 -30.14 -39.20 -24.23
N ILE A 699 -29.99 -37.95 -23.81
CA ILE A 699 -28.80 -37.44 -23.13
C ILE A 699 -29.22 -37.01 -21.72
N THR A 700 -28.55 -37.52 -20.69
CA THR A 700 -28.71 -37.06 -19.31
C THR A 700 -27.46 -36.35 -18.83
N TYR A 701 -27.62 -35.25 -18.11
CA TYR A 701 -26.53 -34.43 -17.62
C TYR A 701 -26.44 -34.50 -16.11
N GLU A 702 -25.23 -34.75 -15.62
CA GLU A 702 -24.82 -34.63 -14.23
C GLU A 702 -23.77 -33.52 -14.15
N TYR A 703 -23.86 -32.69 -13.13
CA TYR A 703 -22.94 -31.58 -12.90
C TYR A 703 -22.19 -31.84 -11.60
N GLY A 704 -20.90 -31.54 -11.58
CA GLY A 704 -20.08 -31.70 -10.38
C GLY A 704 -18.60 -31.50 -10.63
N ASP A 705 -17.81 -31.74 -9.60
CA ASP A 705 -16.35 -31.68 -9.68
C ASP A 705 -15.81 -32.97 -10.30
N TYR A 706 -15.64 -32.94 -11.63
CA TYR A 706 -15.03 -34.03 -12.38
C TYR A 706 -13.58 -33.68 -12.69
N THR A 707 -12.65 -34.59 -12.37
CA THR A 707 -11.26 -34.50 -12.77
C THR A 707 -11.00 -35.41 -13.97
N VAL A 708 -10.54 -34.83 -15.07
CA VAL A 708 -10.09 -35.54 -16.27
C VAL A 708 -8.59 -35.34 -16.41
N ILE A 709 -7.82 -36.42 -16.21
CA ILE A 709 -6.37 -36.40 -16.38
C ILE A 709 -6.05 -36.88 -17.79
N LEU A 710 -5.47 -36.00 -18.60
CA LEU A 710 -5.00 -36.36 -19.94
C LEU A 710 -3.83 -37.34 -19.82
N PRO A 711 -3.81 -38.43 -20.60
CA PRO A 711 -2.70 -39.36 -20.58
C PRO A 711 -1.46 -38.74 -21.21
N GLU A 712 -0.27 -39.12 -20.73
CA GLU A 712 0.98 -38.83 -21.43
C GLU A 712 0.95 -39.53 -22.78
N ALA A 713 0.95 -38.75 -23.86
CA ALA A 713 0.74 -39.26 -25.21
C ALA A 713 1.78 -38.73 -26.18
N LYS A 714 2.23 -39.61 -27.08
CA LYS A 714 3.14 -39.23 -28.15
C LYS A 714 2.36 -38.50 -29.25
N GLU A 715 2.81 -37.31 -29.61
CA GLU A 715 2.22 -36.62 -30.76
C GLU A 715 2.59 -37.35 -32.05
N ILE A 716 1.56 -37.69 -32.82
CA ILE A 716 1.72 -38.25 -34.15
C ILE A 716 1.47 -37.15 -35.18
N SER A 717 2.56 -36.67 -35.76
CA SER A 717 2.52 -35.93 -37.01
C SER A 717 2.21 -36.94 -38.12
N LEU A 718 1.04 -36.85 -38.73
CA LEU A 718 0.86 -37.47 -40.04
C LEU A 718 1.79 -36.73 -41.00
N GLY A 719 2.90 -37.35 -41.36
CA GLY A 719 3.75 -36.86 -42.43
C GLY A 719 2.91 -36.83 -43.69
N ILE A 720 2.60 -35.62 -44.16
CA ILE A 720 2.09 -35.37 -45.51
C ILE A 720 3.28 -35.03 -46.37
#